data_AF-A0A7Y5ZXU1-F1
#
_entry.id   AF-A0A7Y5ZXU1-F1
#
_cell.length_a   1.000
_cell.length_b   1.000
_cell.length_c   1.000
_cell.angle_alpha   90.00
_cell.angle_beta   90.00
_cell.angle_gamma   90.00
#
_symmetry.space_group_name_H-M   'P 1'
#
loop_
_entity.id
_entity.type
_entity.pdbx_description
1 polymer ?
#
loop_
_entity_poly.entity_id
_entity_poly.type
_entity_poly.pdbx_seq_one_letter_code
_entity_poly.pdbx_strand_id
1 'polypeptide(L)'
;MKNRHLARALTAGITAAALCGIVTLPATAAETVTLVDPGASPQTRSLFSYLDDVRGDGILFGHQHTTSYGLTFTGADGITSDVKNVTGDYPAVFGWDTLILQGDEAPGSAGNTTAQNIAALDDYIAKAHELGGINTLSAHMENFVTGGSFYDTTGDTLRAVLPGGAKNAELNAYLDNIAAAADGARDTDGNLIPIVFRPWHENAGSWFWWGAAFGSPGEYKELYRYTVEYLRDLKGVSNFLYAFSPGSGFGGNTEQYLRTYPGDEFIDVLGLDAYDNTGSQAFLDGLVADLGMIADLADAKGKVSAFTEFGVSGGVGTSGSSPEQWFTKVLNAIKADPRASRSAYMETWANFDAGQHFVPVPGDALLEDFQAYAADPFTYFAGDVTGAFDRAVDTTPAQPLVHIASPADSARVATSPTTVRATVQNVDADRVYATVGTTEIELSPGDGLWWSAPWDIPAAELDNSTQTLEVHVIVDGAEVLSDSVSVVLGPRPTFGPGVVDDYEGYGDNTALRAEYVSYGANTLSLDTSGPSKALRMDYDFATQTYTGFGKQISGDWSAFNELALWVKPDGSGNKMVLQLVAGGVSYEAYPSLEGTSPGVVTFPFVDWRPAPWDTANANRRITDADLQAISQFNIYVNAADDGTGASSGSIVVDDIAALPGVEPPPVFSDVLPGSPNFDSIIWLHDQGLDDGYADGTFRPTKPETRQDVATLLYRYADATWVPTAKRPTFRDVPKKHAAYTAIEWLAHEGLVDTTLPVYLPKAPLDRSSAAELLWRLAGSPEPAAPEAFTDVPSWHPYGTAIAWATETGIIVPTSATKFGVLKVVTRGDFAGYLDRYDHRPTPLEPVVLSDFTDGVQGWGPIGEGTVSSTGGTLTIGAASPDGGWFGFGPSVGDWTGRTQVTFDVVSTTGFDTKAALQVGSSWTWCETAQVGWIAAPTTDVVVDLETLTADCGAQLADVKKINLYFNAGTHVLDDVVLH
;
A
#
# COMPACT_ATOMS: atom_id res chain seq x y z
N MET A 1 -12.59 37.53 -38.84
CA MET A 1 -12.89 38.55 -39.88
C MET A 1 -12.36 39.91 -39.41
N LYS A 2 -11.99 40.75 -40.38
CA LYS A 2 -11.38 42.09 -40.31
C LYS A 2 -11.93 43.09 -39.26
N ASN A 3 -11.04 44.04 -38.89
CA ASN A 3 -11.23 45.45 -38.45
C ASN A 3 -11.43 45.68 -36.93
N ARG A 4 -10.75 46.61 -36.24
CA ARG A 4 -9.92 47.78 -36.61
C ARG A 4 -9.12 48.28 -35.39
N HIS A 5 -7.84 48.61 -35.60
CA HIS A 5 -7.03 49.52 -34.76
C HIS A 5 -7.21 51.00 -35.19
N LEU A 6 -6.67 51.91 -34.35
CA LEU A 6 -6.24 53.32 -34.53
C LEU A 6 -7.03 54.31 -33.65
N ALA A 7 -6.45 55.33 -33.00
CA ALA A 7 -5.07 55.81 -32.77
C ALA A 7 -5.18 56.91 -31.69
N ARG A 8 -4.34 56.92 -30.65
CA ARG A 8 -3.10 57.70 -30.47
C ARG A 8 -3.21 59.25 -30.51
N ALA A 9 -2.76 59.83 -29.40
CA ALA A 9 -1.80 60.94 -29.26
C ALA A 9 -2.29 62.40 -29.12
N LEU A 10 -2.11 62.88 -27.88
CA LEU A 10 -1.48 64.14 -27.43
C LEU A 10 -1.59 65.41 -28.31
N THR A 11 -2.01 66.51 -27.69
CA THR A 11 -1.07 67.62 -27.37
C THR A 11 -1.66 68.60 -26.35
N ALA A 12 -0.79 69.08 -25.47
CA ALA A 12 -1.05 69.94 -24.32
C ALA A 12 -1.30 71.42 -24.70
N GLY A 13 -1.97 72.14 -23.81
CA GLY A 13 -2.05 73.61 -23.88
C GLY A 13 -2.79 74.31 -22.73
N ILE A 14 -2.02 74.71 -21.70
CA ILE A 14 -2.11 76.01 -21.00
C ILE A 14 -3.26 76.21 -19.97
N THR A 15 -2.84 76.09 -18.70
CA THR A 15 -3.12 76.91 -17.49
C THR A 15 -4.32 77.85 -17.41
N ALA A 16 -5.15 77.67 -16.36
CA ALA A 16 -5.52 78.74 -15.42
C ALA A 16 -6.03 78.14 -14.10
N ALA A 17 -5.60 78.72 -12.99
CA ALA A 17 -5.83 78.28 -11.63
C ALA A 17 -7.19 78.70 -11.06
N ALA A 18 -7.60 77.92 -10.05
CA ALA A 18 -8.46 78.22 -8.91
C ALA A 18 -9.98 78.36 -9.14
N LEU A 19 -10.71 77.32 -8.75
CA LEU A 19 -11.73 77.44 -7.70
C LEU A 19 -11.73 76.13 -6.89
N CYS A 20 -11.48 76.23 -5.58
CA CYS A 20 -11.66 75.14 -4.62
C CYS A 20 -13.12 74.69 -4.62
N GLY A 21 -13.42 73.62 -5.34
CA GLY A 21 -14.48 72.69 -5.00
C GLY A 21 -13.81 71.39 -4.59
N ILE A 22 -13.91 71.02 -3.31
CA ILE A 22 -13.63 69.64 -2.89
C ILE A 22 -14.72 68.80 -3.58
N VAL A 23 -14.39 68.28 -4.76
CA VAL A 23 -15.12 67.17 -5.36
C VAL A 23 -14.56 65.94 -4.67
N THR A 24 -15.24 65.49 -3.62
CA THR A 24 -15.10 64.11 -3.17
C THR A 24 -15.50 63.23 -4.35
N LEU A 25 -14.52 62.65 -5.03
CA LEU A 25 -14.75 61.52 -5.93
C LEU A 25 -15.47 60.44 -5.10
N PRO A 26 -16.58 59.86 -5.58
CA PRO A 26 -17.20 58.75 -4.87
C PRO A 26 -16.17 57.63 -4.79
N ALA A 27 -15.90 57.15 -3.58
CA ALA A 27 -15.11 55.95 -3.38
C ALA A 27 -15.78 54.83 -4.19
N THR A 28 -15.02 54.17 -5.06
CA THR A 28 -15.44 52.90 -5.67
C THR A 28 -15.75 51.96 -4.53
N ALA A 29 -16.98 51.43 -4.47
CA ALA A 29 -17.36 50.46 -3.46
C ALA A 29 -16.44 49.24 -3.57
N ALA A 30 -15.92 48.77 -2.43
CA ALA A 30 -15.15 47.54 -2.38
C ALA A 30 -16.02 46.35 -2.82
N GLU A 31 -15.40 45.36 -3.45
CA GLU A 31 -16.06 44.08 -3.74
C GLU A 31 -16.51 43.43 -2.42
N THR A 32 -17.63 42.71 -2.41
CA THR A 32 -18.11 41.99 -1.22
C THR A 32 -18.22 40.51 -1.54
N VAL A 33 -17.55 39.67 -0.76
CA VAL A 33 -17.52 38.20 -0.90
C VAL A 33 -18.07 37.51 0.36
N THR A 34 -18.46 36.25 0.25
CA THR A 34 -18.88 35.43 1.39
C THR A 34 -17.82 34.37 1.66
N LEU A 35 -17.12 34.51 2.79
CA LEU A 35 -16.10 33.57 3.24
C LEU A 35 -16.56 32.80 4.47
N VAL A 36 -15.92 31.66 4.71
CA VAL A 36 -16.02 30.87 5.94
C VAL A 36 -15.60 31.68 7.16
N ASP A 37 -14.53 32.47 7.06
CA ASP A 37 -14.12 33.42 8.08
C ASP A 37 -14.50 34.86 7.66
N PRO A 38 -15.59 35.44 8.21
CA PRO A 38 -15.94 36.83 7.94
C PRO A 38 -14.90 37.82 8.52
N GLY A 39 -14.09 37.38 9.49
CA GLY A 39 -13.00 38.13 10.12
C GLY A 39 -11.64 37.95 9.44
N ALA A 40 -11.60 37.29 8.27
CA ALA A 40 -10.36 36.99 7.58
C ALA A 40 -9.53 38.25 7.27
N SER A 41 -8.20 38.07 7.29
CA SER A 41 -7.24 39.14 7.03
C SER A 41 -7.49 39.80 5.65
N PRO A 42 -7.11 41.08 5.45
CA PRO A 42 -7.24 41.73 4.15
C PRO A 42 -6.62 40.93 2.99
N GLN A 43 -5.44 40.35 3.21
CA GLN A 43 -4.72 39.56 2.22
C GLN A 43 -5.48 38.26 1.87
N THR A 44 -6.13 37.62 2.85
CA THR A 44 -6.92 36.40 2.64
C THR A 44 -8.20 36.66 1.86
N ARG A 45 -8.89 37.76 2.17
CA ARG A 45 -10.06 38.22 1.40
C ARG A 45 -9.70 38.57 -0.04
N SER A 46 -8.54 39.22 -0.21
CA SER A 46 -7.98 39.50 -1.54
C SER A 46 -7.67 38.22 -2.31
N LEU A 47 -7.04 37.23 -1.66
CA LEU A 47 -6.70 35.96 -2.31
C LEU A 47 -7.94 35.24 -2.82
N PHE A 48 -9.01 35.17 -2.02
CA PHE A 48 -10.26 34.57 -2.47
C PHE A 48 -10.83 35.26 -3.72
N SER A 49 -10.91 36.60 -3.71
CA SER A 49 -11.36 37.37 -4.88
C SER A 49 -10.48 37.11 -6.10
N TYR A 50 -9.16 37.03 -5.91
CA TYR A 50 -8.22 36.69 -7.00
C TYR A 50 -8.47 35.29 -7.57
N LEU A 51 -8.63 34.30 -6.70
CA LEU A 51 -8.89 32.93 -7.11
C LEU A 51 -10.24 32.77 -7.81
N ASP A 52 -11.25 33.57 -7.45
CA ASP A 52 -12.53 33.57 -8.16
C ASP A 52 -12.42 34.23 -9.55
N ASP A 53 -11.74 35.38 -9.62
CA ASP A 53 -11.57 36.18 -10.83
C ASP A 53 -10.71 35.49 -11.90
N VAL A 54 -9.71 34.69 -11.51
CA VAL A 54 -8.83 33.99 -12.47
C VAL A 54 -9.54 32.84 -13.21
N ARG A 55 -10.64 32.30 -12.66
CA ARG A 55 -11.33 31.11 -13.19
C ARG A 55 -11.82 31.36 -14.62
N GLY A 56 -11.30 30.58 -15.56
CA GLY A 56 -11.68 30.63 -16.98
C GLY A 56 -10.81 31.55 -17.84
N ASP A 57 -10.00 32.42 -17.24
CA ASP A 57 -9.01 33.24 -17.94
C ASP A 57 -7.65 32.53 -18.00
N GLY A 58 -7.26 31.85 -16.92
CA GLY A 58 -6.09 30.98 -16.84
C GLY A 58 -6.23 30.02 -15.65
N ILE A 59 -5.30 29.06 -15.55
CA ILE A 59 -5.22 28.12 -14.45
C ILE A 59 -3.82 28.17 -13.84
N LEU A 60 -3.76 28.44 -12.54
CA LEU A 60 -2.50 28.55 -11.79
C LEU A 60 -1.90 27.15 -11.63
N PHE A 61 -0.68 26.93 -12.10
CA PHE A 61 0.02 25.68 -11.89
C PHE A 61 0.58 25.60 -10.46
N GLY A 62 0.29 24.50 -9.77
CA GLY A 62 0.79 24.20 -8.42
C GLY A 62 1.72 23.00 -8.38
N HIS A 63 2.63 23.00 -7.41
CA HIS A 63 3.51 21.86 -7.15
C HIS A 63 3.78 21.72 -5.66
N GLN A 64 3.44 20.55 -5.13
CA GLN A 64 3.68 20.16 -3.74
C GLN A 64 5.19 20.09 -3.46
N HIS A 65 5.63 20.63 -2.32
CA HIS A 65 7.03 20.63 -1.86
C HIS A 65 8.06 21.18 -2.87
N THR A 66 7.63 22.09 -3.74
CA THR A 66 8.41 22.55 -4.90
C THR A 66 9.80 23.12 -4.57
N THR A 67 10.05 23.57 -3.34
CA THR A 67 11.35 24.05 -2.87
C THR A 67 11.93 23.31 -1.66
N SER A 68 11.34 22.19 -1.26
CA SER A 68 11.87 21.31 -0.21
C SER A 68 12.28 19.93 -0.73
N TYR A 69 11.65 19.45 -1.81
CA TYR A 69 12.04 18.25 -2.53
C TYR A 69 12.29 18.55 -4.01
N GLY A 70 13.26 17.85 -4.59
CA GLY A 70 13.57 17.95 -6.01
C GLY A 70 14.84 17.20 -6.40
N LEU A 71 14.94 16.90 -7.69
CA LEU A 71 15.99 16.06 -8.27
C LEU A 71 17.09 16.87 -8.95
N THR A 72 16.81 18.13 -9.29
CA THR A 72 17.76 19.02 -10.00
C THR A 72 18.55 19.94 -9.07
N PHE A 73 18.34 19.83 -7.76
CA PHE A 73 19.07 20.57 -6.74
C PHE A 73 19.36 19.69 -5.52
N THR A 74 20.28 20.13 -4.68
CA THR A 74 20.65 19.40 -3.46
C THR A 74 20.36 20.24 -2.23
N GLY A 75 19.51 19.72 -1.35
CA GLY A 75 19.13 20.34 -0.08
C GLY A 75 17.91 21.25 -0.18
N ALA A 76 17.08 21.20 0.85
CA ALA A 76 15.93 22.09 1.00
C ALA A 76 16.41 23.46 1.51
N ASP A 77 16.38 24.49 0.67
CA ASP A 77 16.70 25.88 1.04
C ASP A 77 15.48 26.82 1.01
N GLY A 78 14.35 26.35 0.49
CA GLY A 78 13.12 27.11 0.31
C GLY A 78 13.14 28.03 -0.92
N ILE A 79 14.14 27.93 -1.79
CA ILE A 79 14.35 28.82 -2.94
C ILE A 79 14.59 28.06 -4.24
N THR A 80 15.29 26.92 -4.26
CA THR A 80 15.52 26.14 -5.48
C THR A 80 14.36 25.22 -5.80
N SER A 81 13.98 25.08 -7.07
CA SER A 81 12.82 24.29 -7.51
C SER A 81 13.08 23.58 -8.84
N ASP A 82 12.61 22.34 -8.97
CA ASP A 82 12.65 21.60 -10.23
C ASP A 82 11.83 22.29 -11.31
N VAL A 83 10.64 22.79 -10.97
CA VAL A 83 9.76 23.56 -11.88
C VAL A 83 10.53 24.72 -12.48
N LYS A 84 11.16 25.54 -11.63
CA LYS A 84 11.97 26.68 -12.09
C LYS A 84 13.13 26.25 -12.97
N ASN A 85 13.78 25.15 -12.65
CA ASN A 85 14.91 24.67 -13.43
C ASN A 85 14.50 24.17 -14.82
N VAL A 86 13.28 23.63 -14.99
CA VAL A 86 12.81 23.07 -16.27
C VAL A 86 11.95 24.03 -17.09
N THR A 87 11.23 24.97 -16.47
CA THR A 87 10.34 25.94 -17.15
C THR A 87 10.92 27.36 -17.20
N GLY A 88 11.80 27.70 -16.25
CA GLY A 88 12.33 29.05 -16.06
C GLY A 88 11.56 29.91 -15.04
N ASP A 89 10.46 29.42 -14.47
CA ASP A 89 9.66 30.12 -13.47
C ASP A 89 9.16 29.19 -12.34
N TYR A 90 8.81 29.73 -11.18
CA TYR A 90 8.23 28.98 -10.07
C TYR A 90 6.75 28.64 -10.35
N PRO A 91 6.19 27.56 -9.75
CA PRO A 91 4.75 27.35 -9.80
C PRO A 91 4.03 28.54 -9.16
N ALA A 92 2.82 28.86 -9.62
CA ALA A 92 1.99 29.89 -9.00
C ALA A 92 1.47 29.47 -7.62
N VAL A 93 1.26 28.17 -7.41
CA VAL A 93 0.82 27.60 -6.13
C VAL A 93 1.92 26.72 -5.53
N PHE A 94 2.24 26.93 -4.26
CA PHE A 94 3.23 26.19 -3.48
C PHE A 94 2.49 25.35 -2.44
N GLY A 95 2.52 24.03 -2.62
CA GLY A 95 1.90 23.09 -1.70
C GLY A 95 2.85 22.59 -0.62
N TRP A 96 2.27 22.38 0.56
CA TRP A 96 2.93 21.88 1.76
C TRP A 96 2.01 20.89 2.48
N ASP A 97 2.55 20.10 3.40
CA ASP A 97 1.76 19.20 4.24
C ASP A 97 2.05 19.40 5.74
N THR A 98 1.06 19.12 6.59
CA THR A 98 1.24 19.12 8.05
C THR A 98 2.19 18.02 8.55
N LEU A 99 2.56 17.03 7.74
CA LEU A 99 3.67 16.10 8.03
C LEU A 99 4.99 16.82 8.36
N ILE A 100 5.18 18.04 7.83
CA ILE A 100 6.30 18.92 8.18
C ILE A 100 6.33 19.19 9.70
N LEU A 101 5.17 19.38 10.33
CA LEU A 101 5.05 19.70 11.76
C LEU A 101 5.56 18.55 12.65
N GLN A 102 5.35 17.32 12.21
CA GLN A 102 5.83 16.09 12.88
C GLN A 102 7.29 15.78 12.54
N GLY A 103 7.83 16.39 11.49
CA GLY A 103 9.20 16.19 11.02
C GLY A 103 9.34 14.97 10.11
N ASP A 104 8.24 14.48 9.58
CA ASP A 104 8.19 13.36 8.63
C ASP A 104 8.50 13.82 7.20
N GLU A 105 8.32 15.11 6.91
CA GLU A 105 8.69 15.72 5.64
C GLU A 105 9.52 17.00 5.79
N ALA A 106 10.42 17.24 4.83
CA ALA A 106 11.19 18.47 4.74
C ALA A 106 10.26 19.69 4.51
N PRO A 107 10.56 20.86 5.11
CA PRO A 107 11.78 21.20 5.86
C PRO A 107 11.79 20.74 7.32
N GLY A 108 10.73 20.07 7.78
CA GLY A 108 10.70 19.43 9.09
C GLY A 108 11.72 18.30 9.20
N SER A 109 12.04 17.94 10.44
CA SER A 109 12.92 16.79 10.70
C SER A 109 12.53 16.10 11.99
N ALA A 110 12.54 14.77 12.02
CA ALA A 110 12.29 13.97 13.22
C ALA A 110 13.27 14.29 14.38
N GLY A 111 14.42 14.89 14.10
CA GLY A 111 15.37 15.35 15.13
C GLY A 111 15.02 16.70 15.76
N ASN A 112 14.07 17.44 15.19
CA ASN A 112 13.63 18.74 15.69
C ASN A 112 12.49 18.61 16.72
N THR A 113 12.34 19.64 17.54
CA THR A 113 11.10 19.84 18.30
C THR A 113 9.97 20.34 17.39
N THR A 114 8.72 20.12 17.78
CA THR A 114 7.53 20.63 17.06
C THR A 114 7.62 22.13 16.79
N ALA A 115 8.08 22.94 17.75
CA ALA A 115 8.24 24.38 17.58
C ALA A 115 9.30 24.76 16.51
N GLN A 116 10.35 23.95 16.36
CA GLN A 116 11.36 24.16 15.31
C GLN A 116 10.82 23.74 13.94
N ASN A 117 10.01 22.69 13.86
CA ASN A 117 9.35 22.29 12.63
C ASN A 117 8.29 23.30 12.18
N ILE A 118 7.49 23.84 13.12
CA ILE A 118 6.58 24.97 12.85
C ILE A 118 7.36 26.15 12.27
N ALA A 119 8.45 26.57 12.92
CA ALA A 119 9.26 27.69 12.44
C ALA A 119 9.89 27.42 11.05
N ALA A 120 10.19 26.16 10.72
CA ALA A 120 10.69 25.78 9.40
C ALA A 120 9.60 25.88 8.32
N LEU A 121 8.36 25.45 8.63
CA LEU A 121 7.22 25.65 7.74
C LEU A 121 6.94 27.14 7.52
N ASP A 122 6.91 27.93 8.59
CA ASP A 122 6.67 29.39 8.53
C ASP A 122 7.69 30.09 7.61
N ASP A 123 8.98 29.74 7.73
CA ASP A 123 10.06 30.27 6.88
C ASP A 123 9.85 29.93 5.40
N TYR A 124 9.38 28.72 5.09
CA TYR A 124 9.16 28.28 3.71
C TYR A 124 7.92 28.92 3.09
N ILE A 125 6.84 29.08 3.87
CA ILE A 125 5.65 29.83 3.46
C ILE A 125 5.99 31.30 3.19
N ALA A 126 6.82 31.91 4.05
CA ALA A 126 7.29 33.28 3.86
C ALA A 126 8.14 33.43 2.59
N LYS A 127 9.07 32.51 2.32
CA LYS A 127 9.87 32.51 1.10
C LYS A 127 9.00 32.31 -0.16
N ALA A 128 8.06 31.36 -0.13
CA ALA A 128 7.13 31.16 -1.25
C ALA A 128 6.33 32.43 -1.55
N HIS A 129 5.87 33.13 -0.51
CA HIS A 129 5.19 34.41 -0.66
C HIS A 129 6.09 35.50 -1.27
N GLU A 130 7.36 35.61 -0.82
CA GLU A 130 8.35 36.52 -1.42
C GLU A 130 8.66 36.21 -2.89
N LEU A 131 8.55 34.94 -3.28
CA LEU A 131 8.70 34.49 -4.67
C LEU A 131 7.44 34.75 -5.52
N GLY A 132 6.37 35.30 -4.95
CA GLY A 132 5.11 35.60 -5.64
C GLY A 132 4.10 34.45 -5.63
N GLY A 133 4.36 33.39 -4.86
CA GLY A 133 3.51 32.21 -4.78
C GLY A 133 2.29 32.35 -3.85
N ILE A 134 1.26 31.56 -4.15
CA ILE A 134 0.11 31.30 -3.28
C ILE A 134 0.39 30.02 -2.51
N ASN A 135 0.20 30.02 -1.18
CA ASN A 135 0.46 28.85 -0.35
C ASN A 135 -0.80 28.01 -0.16
N THR A 136 -0.67 26.69 -0.23
CA THR A 136 -1.69 25.71 0.14
C THR A 136 -1.09 24.68 1.09
N LEU A 137 -1.89 24.20 2.04
CA LEU A 137 -1.46 23.29 3.10
C LEU A 137 -2.46 22.13 3.21
N SER A 138 -2.06 20.95 2.75
CA SER A 138 -2.76 19.69 3.01
C SER A 138 -2.42 19.14 4.40
N ALA A 139 -3.19 18.15 4.85
CA ALA A 139 -2.97 17.54 6.16
C ALA A 139 -3.07 16.02 6.14
N HIS A 140 -1.94 15.34 6.01
CA HIS A 140 -1.81 13.90 6.18
C HIS A 140 -1.55 13.55 7.66
N MET A 141 -2.61 13.63 8.49
CA MET A 141 -2.49 13.46 9.93
C MET A 141 -2.25 11.99 10.35
N GLU A 142 -1.41 11.80 11.37
CA GLU A 142 -1.17 10.48 11.98
C GLU A 142 -2.46 9.82 12.49
N ASN A 143 -2.44 8.49 12.58
CA ASN A 143 -3.50 7.77 13.25
C ASN A 143 -3.36 7.92 14.78
N PHE A 144 -4.19 8.79 15.37
CA PHE A 144 -4.16 9.10 16.80
C PHE A 144 -4.49 7.93 17.76
N VAL A 145 -5.06 6.84 17.25
CA VAL A 145 -5.36 5.64 18.04
C VAL A 145 -4.15 4.70 18.08
N THR A 146 -3.54 4.44 16.93
CA THR A 146 -2.48 3.42 16.77
C THR A 146 -1.07 4.00 16.84
N GLY A 147 -0.91 5.30 16.57
CA GLY A 147 0.38 5.95 16.33
C GLY A 147 0.99 5.64 14.95
N GLY A 148 0.22 5.04 14.05
CA GLY A 148 0.62 4.78 12.67
C GLY A 148 0.49 6.01 11.76
N SER A 149 0.90 5.86 10.50
CA SER A 149 0.72 6.90 9.48
C SER A 149 -0.75 7.11 9.12
N PHE A 150 -1.04 8.12 8.31
CA PHE A 150 -2.35 8.37 7.70
C PHE A 150 -2.91 7.17 6.89
N TYR A 151 -2.05 6.28 6.39
CA TYR A 151 -2.45 5.03 5.72
C TYR A 151 -2.82 3.89 6.68
N ASP A 152 -2.50 4.00 7.97
CA ASP A 152 -3.03 3.05 8.95
C ASP A 152 -4.49 3.39 9.21
N THR A 153 -5.39 2.60 8.64
CA THR A 153 -6.83 2.82 8.73
C THR A 153 -7.51 2.04 9.85
N THR A 154 -6.74 1.42 10.73
CA THR A 154 -7.26 0.62 11.84
C THR A 154 -7.58 1.49 13.08
N GLY A 155 -8.29 0.93 14.05
CA GLY A 155 -8.50 1.58 15.35
C GLY A 155 -9.74 2.48 15.49
N ASP A 156 -10.55 2.65 14.43
CA ASP A 156 -11.76 3.50 14.45
C ASP A 156 -11.46 4.98 14.79
N THR A 157 -10.35 5.47 14.22
CA THR A 157 -9.72 6.75 14.58
C THR A 157 -10.63 7.95 14.35
N LEU A 158 -11.38 8.00 13.24
CA LEU A 158 -12.33 9.08 12.94
C LEU A 158 -13.27 9.33 14.11
N ARG A 159 -13.94 8.28 14.62
CA ARG A 159 -14.86 8.39 15.76
C ARG A 159 -14.14 8.69 17.06
N ALA A 160 -12.94 8.15 17.23
CA ALA A 160 -12.14 8.41 18.42
C ALA A 160 -11.75 9.89 18.55
N VAL A 161 -11.55 10.61 17.46
CA VAL A 161 -11.14 12.03 17.48
C VAL A 161 -12.29 13.03 17.48
N LEU A 162 -13.51 12.63 17.13
CA LEU A 162 -14.69 13.49 17.18
C LEU A 162 -14.98 14.00 18.61
N PRO A 163 -15.74 15.11 18.77
CA PRO A 163 -16.17 15.60 20.07
C PRO A 163 -16.82 14.52 20.95
N GLY A 164 -16.21 14.26 22.12
CA GLY A 164 -16.63 13.19 23.04
C GLY A 164 -15.94 11.84 22.83
N GLY A 165 -15.18 11.68 21.75
CA GLY A 165 -14.31 10.53 21.49
C GLY A 165 -13.07 10.52 22.39
N ALA A 166 -12.48 9.34 22.56
CA ALA A 166 -11.36 9.11 23.49
C ALA A 166 -10.03 9.76 23.07
N LYS A 167 -9.92 10.19 21.81
CA LYS A 167 -8.73 10.78 21.18
C LYS A 167 -8.93 12.22 20.71
N ASN A 168 -10.03 12.87 21.10
CA ASN A 168 -10.30 14.26 20.74
C ASN A 168 -9.24 15.23 21.29
N ALA A 169 -8.65 14.94 22.45
CA ALA A 169 -7.61 15.80 23.03
C ALA A 169 -6.32 15.79 22.18
N GLU A 170 -5.96 14.64 21.60
CA GLU A 170 -4.83 14.51 20.69
C GLU A 170 -5.07 15.27 19.38
N LEU A 171 -6.27 15.20 18.81
CA LEU A 171 -6.64 16.04 17.66
C LEU A 171 -6.51 17.54 18.00
N ASN A 172 -7.00 17.96 19.16
CA ASN A 172 -6.89 19.37 19.58
C ASN A 172 -5.44 19.85 19.70
N ALA A 173 -4.56 19.01 20.24
CA ALA A 173 -3.13 19.31 20.30
C ALA A 173 -2.50 19.40 18.90
N TYR A 174 -2.97 18.62 17.93
CA TYR A 174 -2.55 18.73 16.54
C TYR A 174 -3.04 20.04 15.90
N LEU A 175 -4.32 20.38 16.08
CA LEU A 175 -4.90 21.63 15.59
C LEU A 175 -4.27 22.87 16.24
N ASP A 176 -3.82 22.78 17.49
CA ASP A 176 -3.04 23.82 18.15
C ASP A 176 -1.72 24.10 17.41
N ASN A 177 -1.04 23.08 16.89
CA ASN A 177 0.19 23.24 16.11
C ASN A 177 -0.09 23.87 14.73
N ILE A 178 -1.20 23.49 14.08
CA ILE A 178 -1.64 24.11 12.82
C ILE A 178 -1.95 25.60 13.04
N ALA A 179 -2.66 25.93 14.12
CA ALA A 179 -2.95 27.32 14.47
C ALA A 179 -1.67 28.13 14.75
N ALA A 180 -0.67 27.51 15.39
CA ALA A 180 0.62 28.15 15.62
C ALA A 180 1.38 28.45 14.32
N ALA A 181 1.37 27.51 13.36
CA ALA A 181 1.94 27.74 12.03
C ALA A 181 1.18 28.82 11.24
N ALA A 182 -0.15 28.83 11.32
CA ALA A 182 -0.95 29.87 10.69
C ALA A 182 -0.63 31.28 11.23
N ASP A 183 -0.43 31.43 12.54
CA ASP A 183 -0.02 32.71 13.15
C ASP A 183 1.43 33.09 12.85
N GLY A 184 2.31 32.10 12.69
CA GLY A 184 3.73 32.26 12.38
C GLY A 184 4.01 32.65 10.92
N ALA A 185 3.15 32.23 9.99
CA ALA A 185 3.22 32.55 8.56
C ALA A 185 2.97 34.05 8.29
N ARG A 186 4.04 34.85 8.34
CA ARG A 186 4.00 36.31 8.17
C ARG A 186 4.98 36.81 7.13
N ASP A 187 4.57 37.84 6.40
CA ASP A 187 5.45 38.54 5.46
C ASP A 187 6.46 39.44 6.19
N THR A 188 7.36 40.09 5.44
CA THR A 188 8.37 40.98 6.01
C THR A 188 7.81 42.22 6.70
N ASP A 189 6.58 42.60 6.39
CA ASP A 189 5.86 43.72 7.01
C ASP A 189 5.06 43.27 8.25
N GLY A 190 5.06 41.96 8.55
CA GLY A 190 4.37 41.34 9.67
C GLY A 190 2.90 41.02 9.41
N ASN A 191 2.41 41.18 8.18
CA ASN A 191 1.06 40.77 7.81
C ASN A 191 0.98 39.25 7.74
N LEU A 192 -0.18 38.69 8.06
CA LEU A 192 -0.41 37.25 7.90
C LEU A 192 -0.42 36.88 6.41
N ILE A 193 0.25 35.80 6.07
CA ILE A 193 0.27 35.23 4.71
C ILE A 193 -0.95 34.33 4.55
N PRO A 194 -1.79 34.52 3.51
CA PRO A 194 -2.92 33.64 3.24
C PRO A 194 -2.49 32.23 2.87
N ILE A 195 -3.19 31.23 3.41
CA ILE A 195 -2.98 29.81 3.13
C ILE A 195 -4.33 29.18 2.75
N VAL A 196 -4.36 28.43 1.64
CA VAL A 196 -5.49 27.54 1.33
C VAL A 196 -5.30 26.25 2.14
N PHE A 197 -6.05 26.08 3.22
CA PHE A 197 -5.95 24.92 4.10
C PHE A 197 -6.94 23.82 3.66
N ARG A 198 -6.43 22.61 3.42
CA ARG A 198 -7.18 21.49 2.85
C ARG A 198 -7.12 20.26 3.77
N PRO A 199 -7.92 20.23 4.86
CA PRO A 199 -7.94 19.09 5.77
C PRO A 199 -8.80 17.94 5.23
N TRP A 200 -8.49 16.72 5.66
CA TRP A 200 -9.35 15.53 5.47
C TRP A 200 -9.69 15.17 4.01
N HIS A 201 -8.80 15.49 3.07
CA HIS A 201 -8.97 15.23 1.63
C HIS A 201 -9.15 13.75 1.24
N GLU A 202 -9.64 13.51 0.03
CA GLU A 202 -9.89 12.18 -0.56
C GLU A 202 -10.79 11.25 0.25
N ASN A 203 -11.69 11.82 1.04
CA ASN A 203 -12.51 11.07 1.98
C ASN A 203 -13.60 10.21 1.34
N ALA A 204 -13.90 10.36 0.04
CA ALA A 204 -14.76 9.41 -0.66
C ALA A 204 -14.05 8.05 -0.88
N GLY A 205 -12.71 8.04 -0.87
CA GLY A 205 -11.89 6.84 -0.82
C GLY A 205 -11.84 6.20 0.56
N SER A 206 -10.96 5.21 0.75
CA SER A 206 -10.77 4.51 2.03
C SER A 206 -9.34 4.08 2.31
N TRP A 207 -8.36 4.76 1.69
CA TRP A 207 -6.94 4.57 1.97
C TRP A 207 -6.46 5.42 3.16
N PHE A 208 -7.21 6.44 3.57
CA PHE A 208 -6.95 7.21 4.80
C PHE A 208 -7.94 6.87 5.92
N TRP A 209 -7.51 6.97 7.17
CA TRP A 209 -8.36 6.60 8.33
C TRP A 209 -9.60 7.48 8.51
N TRP A 210 -9.70 8.63 7.82
CA TRP A 210 -10.90 9.48 7.77
C TRP A 210 -11.80 9.21 6.54
N GLY A 211 -11.41 8.25 5.69
CA GLY A 211 -12.15 7.87 4.50
C GLY A 211 -13.52 7.22 4.79
N ALA A 212 -14.28 7.01 3.73
CA ALA A 212 -15.69 6.61 3.77
C ALA A 212 -15.95 5.27 4.51
N ALA A 213 -14.95 4.38 4.62
CA ALA A 213 -15.05 3.13 5.40
C ALA A 213 -15.07 3.33 6.91
N PHE A 214 -14.61 4.48 7.39
CA PHE A 214 -14.28 4.67 8.79
C PHE A 214 -15.23 5.64 9.49
N GLY A 215 -16.14 6.29 8.75
CA GLY A 215 -17.13 7.21 9.30
C GLY A 215 -18.36 7.34 8.40
N SER A 216 -19.52 7.61 9.00
CA SER A 216 -20.69 8.05 8.26
C SER A 216 -20.41 9.40 7.58
N PRO A 217 -21.18 9.78 6.54
CA PRO A 217 -21.06 11.12 5.97
C PRO A 217 -21.28 12.24 7.01
N GLY A 218 -22.16 12.02 8.00
CA GLY A 218 -22.38 12.97 9.10
C GLY A 218 -21.18 13.07 10.03
N GLU A 219 -20.56 11.94 10.38
CA GLU A 219 -19.34 11.90 11.21
C GLU A 219 -18.18 12.63 10.53
N TYR A 220 -17.99 12.47 9.21
CA TYR A 220 -17.00 13.24 8.46
C TYR A 220 -17.33 14.74 8.44
N LYS A 221 -18.60 15.11 8.20
CA LYS A 221 -19.03 16.52 8.19
C LYS A 221 -18.71 17.18 9.53
N GLU A 222 -19.02 16.52 10.64
CA GLU A 222 -18.70 17.04 11.97
C GLU A 222 -17.20 17.11 12.26
N LEU A 223 -16.38 16.17 11.74
CA LEU A 223 -14.92 16.27 11.83
C LEU A 223 -14.40 17.53 11.12
N TYR A 224 -14.90 17.79 9.91
CA TYR A 224 -14.50 18.97 9.14
C TYR A 224 -15.00 20.26 9.80
N ARG A 225 -16.29 20.34 10.17
CA ARG A 225 -16.89 21.49 10.87
C ARG A 225 -16.14 21.81 12.15
N TYR A 226 -15.87 20.79 12.96
CA TYR A 226 -15.10 20.95 14.20
C TYR A 226 -13.69 21.51 13.94
N THR A 227 -13.03 21.06 12.88
CA THR A 227 -11.69 21.56 12.51
C THR A 227 -11.73 23.05 12.17
N VAL A 228 -12.72 23.48 11.36
CA VAL A 228 -12.91 24.89 11.01
C VAL A 228 -13.19 25.72 12.25
N GLU A 229 -14.17 25.33 13.06
CA GLU A 229 -14.59 26.07 14.25
C GLU A 229 -13.50 26.13 15.32
N TYR A 230 -12.76 25.03 15.51
CA TYR A 230 -11.64 25.02 16.44
C TYR A 230 -10.59 26.04 16.01
N LEU A 231 -10.15 26.02 14.75
CA LEU A 231 -9.12 26.92 14.24
C LEU A 231 -9.60 28.38 14.17
N ARG A 232 -10.79 28.63 13.63
CA ARG A 232 -11.36 29.98 13.45
C ARG A 232 -11.81 30.57 14.78
N ASP A 233 -12.65 29.87 15.52
CA ASP A 233 -13.40 30.45 16.64
C ASP A 233 -12.67 30.30 17.98
N LEU A 234 -11.98 29.18 18.22
CA LEU A 234 -11.22 28.97 19.46
C LEU A 234 -9.77 29.46 19.36
N LYS A 235 -9.12 29.25 18.21
CA LYS A 235 -7.70 29.63 18.01
C LYS A 235 -7.53 30.99 17.35
N GLY A 236 -8.57 31.56 16.73
CA GLY A 236 -8.51 32.88 16.12
C GLY A 236 -7.70 32.93 14.82
N VAL A 237 -7.54 31.80 14.12
CA VAL A 237 -6.89 31.75 12.82
C VAL A 237 -7.71 32.58 11.83
N SER A 238 -7.05 33.53 11.17
CA SER A 238 -7.71 34.51 10.27
C SER A 238 -7.05 34.62 8.90
N ASN A 239 -6.13 33.72 8.57
CA ASN A 239 -5.42 33.68 7.30
C ASN A 239 -5.66 32.42 6.47
N PHE A 240 -6.70 31.65 6.79
CA PHE A 240 -7.08 30.46 6.03
C PHE A 240 -8.23 30.72 5.06
N LEU A 241 -8.15 30.06 3.90
CA LEU A 241 -9.30 29.68 3.07
C LEU A 241 -9.46 28.17 3.19
N TYR A 242 -10.67 27.66 3.35
CA TYR A 242 -10.91 26.23 3.59
C TYR A 242 -11.29 25.49 2.30
N ALA A 243 -10.51 24.46 1.95
CA ALA A 243 -10.70 23.66 0.75
C ALA A 243 -11.27 22.26 1.06
N PHE A 244 -12.22 21.80 0.25
CA PHE A 244 -12.84 20.48 0.34
C PHE A 244 -12.66 19.73 -0.97
N SER A 245 -11.89 18.63 -0.95
CA SER A 245 -11.63 17.79 -2.11
C SER A 245 -11.88 16.31 -1.78
N PRO A 246 -13.08 15.77 -2.06
CA PRO A 246 -13.44 14.43 -1.63
C PRO A 246 -12.79 13.29 -2.44
N GLY A 247 -12.06 13.61 -3.51
CA GLY A 247 -11.49 12.64 -4.47
C GLY A 247 -11.91 12.98 -5.90
N SER A 248 -12.12 11.95 -6.73
CA SER A 248 -12.59 12.08 -8.12
C SER A 248 -13.39 10.86 -8.58
N GLY A 249 -13.83 10.85 -9.84
CA GLY A 249 -14.56 9.74 -10.45
C GLY A 249 -16.06 9.81 -10.21
N PHE A 250 -16.61 11.02 -10.03
CA PHE A 250 -18.03 11.23 -9.78
C PHE A 250 -18.85 11.22 -11.08
N GLY A 251 -18.19 11.36 -12.24
CA GLY A 251 -18.83 11.42 -13.54
C GLY A 251 -19.83 12.57 -13.66
N GLY A 252 -19.57 13.69 -12.97
CA GLY A 252 -20.46 14.85 -12.87
C GLY A 252 -21.65 14.67 -11.91
N ASN A 253 -21.66 13.63 -11.05
CA ASN A 253 -22.72 13.41 -10.08
C ASN A 253 -22.56 14.28 -8.82
N THR A 254 -23.30 15.39 -8.79
CA THR A 254 -23.29 16.34 -7.67
C THR A 254 -23.70 15.72 -6.33
N GLU A 255 -24.59 14.73 -6.30
CA GLU A 255 -25.07 14.12 -5.05
C GLU A 255 -23.95 13.32 -4.38
N GLN A 256 -23.15 12.60 -5.16
CA GLN A 256 -22.00 11.87 -4.64
C GLN A 256 -20.90 12.81 -4.16
N TYR A 257 -20.56 13.82 -4.97
CA TYR A 257 -19.57 14.82 -4.59
C TYR A 257 -19.96 15.53 -3.28
N LEU A 258 -21.24 15.89 -3.14
CA LEU A 258 -21.75 16.61 -1.98
C LEU A 258 -22.14 15.69 -0.81
N ARG A 259 -22.00 14.37 -0.93
CA ARG A 259 -22.38 13.40 0.12
C ARG A 259 -21.74 13.76 1.47
N THR A 260 -20.46 14.11 1.44
CA THR A 260 -19.65 14.47 2.61
C THR A 260 -19.39 15.96 2.74
N TYR A 261 -20.08 16.80 1.95
CA TYR A 261 -19.93 18.25 1.96
C TYR A 261 -20.31 18.86 3.33
N PRO A 262 -19.39 19.56 4.01
CA PRO A 262 -19.64 20.14 5.34
C PRO A 262 -20.69 21.25 5.38
N GLY A 263 -20.94 21.95 4.28
CA GLY A 263 -21.88 23.08 4.21
C GLY A 263 -21.24 24.34 3.65
N ASP A 264 -22.07 25.29 3.21
CA ASP A 264 -21.63 26.53 2.55
C ASP A 264 -20.89 27.47 3.51
N GLU A 265 -21.12 27.30 4.81
CA GLU A 265 -20.54 28.05 5.93
C GLU A 265 -19.12 27.57 6.30
N PHE A 266 -18.66 26.46 5.71
CA PHE A 266 -17.42 25.79 6.10
C PHE A 266 -16.40 25.62 4.96
N ILE A 267 -16.80 25.87 3.71
CA ILE A 267 -15.95 25.68 2.54
C ILE A 267 -15.84 26.97 1.73
N ASP A 268 -14.61 27.39 1.42
CA ASP A 268 -14.31 28.48 0.47
C ASP A 268 -13.98 27.95 -0.93
N VAL A 269 -13.28 26.80 -1.01
CA VAL A 269 -12.78 26.19 -2.25
C VAL A 269 -13.31 24.76 -2.42
N LEU A 270 -14.00 24.50 -3.54
CA LEU A 270 -14.41 23.17 -3.99
C LEU A 270 -13.31 22.54 -4.84
N GLY A 271 -12.73 21.46 -4.34
CA GLY A 271 -11.60 20.74 -4.95
C GLY A 271 -11.98 19.42 -5.60
N LEU A 272 -11.04 18.86 -6.37
CA LEU A 272 -11.08 17.56 -7.01
C LEU A 272 -9.65 16.99 -7.02
N ASP A 273 -9.49 15.71 -6.69
CA ASP A 273 -8.18 15.04 -6.64
C ASP A 273 -8.21 13.84 -7.61
N ALA A 274 -7.50 13.92 -8.73
CA ALA A 274 -7.57 12.91 -9.80
C ALA A 274 -6.20 12.59 -10.43
N TYR A 275 -5.85 11.30 -10.37
CA TYR A 275 -4.62 10.76 -10.97
C TYR A 275 -4.96 9.73 -12.06
N ASP A 276 -4.18 9.70 -13.14
CA ASP A 276 -4.35 8.77 -14.26
C ASP A 276 -3.01 8.39 -14.89
N ASN A 277 -2.87 7.16 -15.38
CA ASN A 277 -1.69 6.72 -16.13
C ASN A 277 -2.00 6.30 -17.58
N THR A 278 -3.24 6.50 -18.05
CA THR A 278 -3.68 6.05 -19.37
C THR A 278 -3.62 7.14 -20.44
N GLY A 279 -3.91 8.40 -20.08
CA GLY A 279 -4.17 9.50 -21.01
C GLY A 279 -5.32 9.20 -21.98
N SER A 280 -6.26 8.34 -21.57
CA SER A 280 -7.35 7.86 -22.42
C SER A 280 -8.46 8.89 -22.57
N GLN A 281 -9.20 8.83 -23.68
CA GLN A 281 -10.35 9.72 -23.88
C GLN A 281 -11.42 9.53 -22.79
N ALA A 282 -11.63 8.30 -22.31
CA ALA A 282 -12.59 8.02 -21.25
C ALA A 282 -12.23 8.72 -19.94
N PHE A 283 -10.94 8.70 -19.55
CA PHE A 283 -10.45 9.47 -18.40
C PHE A 283 -10.67 10.98 -18.62
N LEU A 284 -10.27 11.51 -19.78
CA LEU A 284 -10.39 12.95 -20.07
C LEU A 284 -11.85 13.43 -20.05
N ASP A 285 -12.78 12.64 -20.60
CA ASP A 285 -14.21 12.95 -20.60
C ASP A 285 -14.78 12.96 -19.16
N GLY A 286 -14.38 11.99 -18.33
CA GLY A 286 -14.75 11.93 -16.90
C GLY A 286 -14.18 13.10 -16.10
N LEU A 287 -12.91 13.43 -16.32
CA LEU A 287 -12.25 14.58 -15.69
C LEU A 287 -12.96 15.90 -16.03
N VAL A 288 -13.28 16.12 -17.30
CA VAL A 288 -14.00 17.33 -17.75
C VAL A 288 -15.41 17.39 -17.15
N ALA A 289 -16.10 16.26 -17.01
CA ALA A 289 -17.40 16.20 -16.36
C ALA A 289 -17.33 16.62 -14.89
N ASP A 290 -16.35 16.10 -14.15
CA ASP A 290 -16.14 16.40 -12.72
C ASP A 290 -15.69 17.85 -12.50
N LEU A 291 -14.74 18.36 -13.29
CA LEU A 291 -14.29 19.76 -13.21
C LEU A 291 -15.42 20.73 -13.57
N GLY A 292 -16.20 20.42 -14.62
CA GLY A 292 -17.38 21.20 -14.97
C GLY A 292 -18.44 21.21 -13.87
N MET A 293 -18.64 20.07 -13.19
CA MET A 293 -19.55 19.95 -12.05
C MET A 293 -19.13 20.85 -10.88
N ILE A 294 -17.87 20.78 -10.43
CA ILE A 294 -17.43 21.61 -9.29
C ILE A 294 -17.41 23.09 -9.63
N ALA A 295 -17.15 23.46 -10.89
CA ALA A 295 -17.21 24.85 -11.35
C ALA A 295 -18.65 25.40 -11.36
N ASP A 296 -19.62 24.60 -11.80
CA ASP A 296 -21.04 24.98 -11.76
C ASP A 296 -21.54 25.09 -10.30
N LEU A 297 -21.09 24.20 -9.40
CA LEU A 297 -21.38 24.28 -7.96
C LEU A 297 -20.77 25.52 -7.31
N ALA A 298 -19.52 25.84 -7.64
CA ALA A 298 -18.79 26.98 -7.12
C ALA A 298 -19.49 28.30 -7.50
N ASP A 299 -19.90 28.46 -8.76
CA ASP A 299 -20.67 29.62 -9.20
C ASP A 299 -22.00 29.77 -8.48
N ALA A 300 -22.73 28.65 -8.33
CA ALA A 300 -24.03 28.66 -7.68
C ALA A 300 -23.94 29.08 -6.20
N LYS A 301 -22.79 28.83 -5.56
CA LYS A 301 -22.53 29.07 -4.13
C LYS A 301 -21.69 30.32 -3.85
N GLY A 302 -21.23 31.02 -4.91
CA GLY A 302 -20.27 32.12 -4.78
C GLY A 302 -18.98 31.67 -4.10
N LYS A 303 -18.42 30.55 -4.58
CA LYS A 303 -17.21 29.88 -4.08
C LYS A 303 -16.19 29.75 -5.20
N VAL A 304 -14.98 29.34 -4.85
CA VAL A 304 -13.92 29.01 -5.82
C VAL A 304 -13.97 27.50 -6.13
N SER A 305 -13.68 27.13 -7.37
CA SER A 305 -13.40 25.74 -7.77
C SER A 305 -11.93 25.58 -8.17
N ALA A 306 -11.33 24.44 -7.84
CA ALA A 306 -9.93 24.14 -8.18
C ALA A 306 -9.72 22.64 -8.45
N PHE A 307 -8.71 22.32 -9.26
CA PHE A 307 -8.22 20.96 -9.43
C PHE A 307 -7.12 20.70 -8.39
N THR A 308 -7.55 20.49 -7.15
CA THR A 308 -6.69 20.49 -5.96
C THR A 308 -5.53 19.50 -6.01
N GLU A 309 -5.69 18.36 -6.69
CA GLU A 309 -4.59 17.47 -7.03
C GLU A 309 -4.76 16.86 -8.43
N PHE A 310 -3.70 16.88 -9.23
CA PHE A 310 -3.64 16.17 -10.50
C PHE A 310 -2.26 15.55 -10.75
N GLY A 311 -2.22 14.42 -11.46
CA GLY A 311 -0.93 13.88 -11.89
C GLY A 311 -1.01 12.54 -12.57
N VAL A 312 0.16 12.08 -13.04
CA VAL A 312 0.30 10.71 -13.53
C VAL A 312 0.29 9.76 -12.32
N SER A 313 -0.56 8.72 -12.34
CA SER A 313 -0.59 7.75 -11.24
C SER A 313 0.79 7.11 -11.02
N GLY A 314 1.31 7.17 -9.78
CA GLY A 314 2.66 6.70 -9.44
C GLY A 314 3.80 7.66 -9.84
N GLY A 315 3.49 8.81 -10.45
CA GLY A 315 4.45 9.79 -10.93
C GLY A 315 4.94 9.56 -12.36
N VAL A 316 5.89 10.37 -12.79
CA VAL A 316 6.55 10.33 -14.12
C VAL A 316 7.94 9.69 -14.08
N GLY A 317 8.41 9.34 -12.87
CA GLY A 317 9.70 8.73 -12.62
C GLY A 317 9.76 7.23 -12.88
N THR A 318 10.83 6.58 -12.41
CA THR A 318 11.12 5.17 -12.75
C THR A 318 10.10 4.17 -12.18
N SER A 319 9.37 4.54 -11.14
CA SER A 319 8.29 3.73 -10.56
C SER A 319 6.90 4.06 -11.12
N GLY A 320 6.81 5.14 -11.90
CA GLY A 320 5.58 5.67 -12.44
C GLY A 320 5.31 5.25 -13.88
N SER A 321 4.76 6.17 -14.67
CA SER A 321 4.44 5.94 -16.08
C SER A 321 4.72 7.16 -16.94
N SER A 322 4.81 6.97 -18.26
CA SER A 322 5.00 8.06 -19.22
C SER A 322 3.96 8.03 -20.34
N PRO A 323 2.66 8.21 -20.03
CA PRO A 323 1.61 8.28 -21.05
C PRO A 323 1.90 9.41 -22.05
N GLU A 324 1.81 9.11 -23.34
CA GLU A 324 2.18 10.04 -24.41
C GLU A 324 1.37 11.34 -24.33
N GLN A 325 2.08 12.48 -24.24
CA GLN A 325 1.52 13.84 -24.25
C GLN A 325 0.50 14.13 -23.14
N TRP A 326 0.69 13.54 -21.97
CA TRP A 326 -0.31 13.56 -20.91
C TRP A 326 -0.67 14.97 -20.41
N PHE A 327 0.32 15.82 -20.10
CA PHE A 327 0.07 17.16 -19.56
C PHE A 327 -0.68 18.04 -20.56
N THR A 328 -0.25 18.04 -21.82
CA THR A 328 -0.92 18.84 -22.85
C THR A 328 -2.30 18.29 -23.21
N LYS A 329 -2.52 16.97 -23.17
CA LYS A 329 -3.87 16.38 -23.35
C LYS A 329 -4.84 16.79 -22.25
N VAL A 330 -4.42 16.69 -20.98
CA VAL A 330 -5.22 17.13 -19.83
C VAL A 330 -5.58 18.61 -19.96
N LEU A 331 -4.59 19.47 -20.19
CA LEU A 331 -4.80 20.90 -20.36
C LEU A 331 -5.75 21.23 -21.53
N ASN A 332 -5.56 20.57 -22.68
CA ASN A 332 -6.42 20.80 -23.84
C ASN A 332 -7.86 20.35 -23.62
N ALA A 333 -8.08 19.25 -22.88
CA ALA A 333 -9.42 18.81 -22.51
C ALA A 333 -10.13 19.84 -21.60
N ILE A 334 -9.41 20.35 -20.59
CA ILE A 334 -9.91 21.40 -19.68
C ILE A 334 -10.26 22.66 -20.48
N LYS A 335 -9.36 23.15 -21.34
CA LYS A 335 -9.56 24.36 -22.16
C LYS A 335 -10.70 24.25 -23.16
N ALA A 336 -10.99 23.03 -23.64
CA ALA A 336 -12.04 22.80 -24.61
C ALA A 336 -13.44 22.94 -24.02
N ASP A 337 -13.60 22.77 -22.71
CA ASP A 337 -14.88 22.91 -22.02
C ASP A 337 -14.95 24.23 -21.22
N PRO A 338 -15.93 25.12 -21.51
CA PRO A 338 -16.05 26.42 -20.86
C PRO A 338 -16.49 26.36 -19.39
N ARG A 339 -16.86 25.18 -18.88
CA ARG A 339 -17.16 24.96 -17.47
C ARG A 339 -15.92 24.43 -16.76
N ALA A 340 -15.30 23.37 -17.27
CA ALA A 340 -14.11 22.76 -16.65
C ALA A 340 -12.92 23.74 -16.57
N SER A 341 -12.75 24.61 -17.57
CA SER A 341 -11.75 25.68 -17.58
C SER A 341 -11.93 26.72 -16.48
N ARG A 342 -13.07 26.76 -15.78
CA ARG A 342 -13.32 27.65 -14.65
C ARG A 342 -12.84 27.03 -13.34
N SER A 343 -11.59 26.56 -13.34
CA SER A 343 -10.87 26.10 -12.15
C SER A 343 -9.69 27.04 -11.90
N ALA A 344 -9.52 27.50 -10.67
CA ALA A 344 -8.56 28.55 -10.33
C ALA A 344 -7.11 28.08 -10.43
N TYR A 345 -6.84 26.88 -9.93
CA TYR A 345 -5.52 26.27 -9.95
C TYR A 345 -5.60 24.77 -10.21
N MET A 346 -4.46 24.19 -10.60
CA MET A 346 -4.23 22.76 -10.67
C MET A 346 -2.87 22.41 -10.10
N GLU A 347 -2.82 21.59 -9.06
CA GLU A 347 -1.58 21.27 -8.33
C GLU A 347 -1.16 19.82 -8.54
N THR A 348 0.11 19.59 -8.88
CA THR A 348 0.68 18.24 -8.96
C THR A 348 1.53 17.90 -7.74
N TRP A 349 1.79 16.61 -7.55
CA TRP A 349 2.41 16.11 -6.32
C TRP A 349 3.94 16.26 -6.28
N ALA A 350 4.54 15.88 -5.16
CA ALA A 350 5.93 16.21 -4.85
C ALA A 350 6.97 15.38 -5.62
N ASN A 351 8.11 16.02 -5.90
CA ASN A 351 9.29 15.38 -6.49
C ASN A 351 10.22 14.76 -5.43
N PHE A 352 9.81 13.64 -4.81
CA PHE A 352 10.57 13.02 -3.71
C PHE A 352 11.91 12.44 -4.16
N ASP A 353 11.92 11.60 -5.20
CA ASP A 353 13.12 10.94 -5.71
C ASP A 353 12.98 10.50 -7.17
N ALA A 354 14.01 9.82 -7.72
CA ALA A 354 14.01 9.34 -9.11
C ALA A 354 12.90 8.33 -9.44
N GLY A 355 12.38 7.61 -8.44
CA GLY A 355 11.26 6.71 -8.56
C GLY A 355 9.93 7.45 -8.55
N GLN A 356 9.69 8.24 -7.51
CA GLN A 356 8.43 8.94 -7.25
C GLN A 356 8.60 10.46 -7.33
N HIS A 357 8.30 11.01 -8.51
CA HIS A 357 8.24 12.44 -8.76
C HIS A 357 7.20 12.73 -9.85
N PHE A 358 6.65 13.93 -9.91
CA PHE A 358 5.48 14.27 -10.76
C PHE A 358 5.75 15.40 -11.74
N VAL A 359 6.64 16.33 -11.42
CA VAL A 359 7.19 17.29 -12.38
C VAL A 359 8.38 16.64 -13.09
N PRO A 360 8.35 16.44 -14.42
CA PRO A 360 9.44 15.81 -15.14
C PRO A 360 10.75 16.62 -15.07
N VAL A 361 11.87 15.93 -15.01
CA VAL A 361 13.23 16.48 -14.99
C VAL A 361 14.07 15.94 -16.16
N PRO A 362 15.30 16.45 -16.41
CA PRO A 362 16.15 15.94 -17.49
C PRO A 362 16.42 14.43 -17.39
N GLY A 363 15.86 13.68 -18.33
CA GLY A 363 15.92 12.21 -18.36
C GLY A 363 14.54 11.58 -18.57
N ASP A 364 13.49 12.26 -18.14
CA ASP A 364 12.12 11.74 -18.22
C ASP A 364 11.49 11.98 -19.60
N ALA A 365 10.72 11.00 -20.05
CA ALA A 365 10.10 11.03 -21.38
C ALA A 365 9.07 12.15 -21.55
N LEU A 366 8.46 12.61 -20.45
CA LEU A 366 7.42 13.64 -20.47
C LEU A 366 7.95 15.08 -20.33
N LEU A 367 9.27 15.30 -20.23
CA LEU A 367 9.83 16.64 -20.02
C LEU A 367 9.42 17.64 -21.10
N GLU A 368 9.55 17.26 -22.38
CA GLU A 368 9.19 18.17 -23.48
C GLU A 368 7.69 18.50 -23.49
N ASP A 369 6.84 17.54 -23.10
CA ASP A 369 5.39 17.75 -23.00
C ASP A 369 5.03 18.67 -21.82
N PHE A 370 5.68 18.50 -20.66
CA PHE A 370 5.50 19.39 -19.53
C PHE A 370 5.98 20.81 -19.83
N GLN A 371 7.09 20.98 -20.55
CA GLN A 371 7.55 22.28 -21.02
C GLN A 371 6.56 22.92 -22.00
N ALA A 372 5.91 22.12 -22.87
CA ALA A 372 4.86 22.60 -23.75
C ALA A 372 3.59 22.99 -22.99
N TYR A 373 3.22 22.23 -21.96
CA TYR A 373 2.16 22.57 -21.01
C TYR A 373 2.46 23.91 -20.32
N ALA A 374 3.67 24.07 -19.76
CA ALA A 374 4.08 25.26 -19.03
C ALA A 374 4.17 26.52 -19.92
N ALA A 375 4.47 26.35 -21.21
CA ALA A 375 4.54 27.45 -22.17
C ALA A 375 3.16 27.86 -22.73
N ASP A 376 2.08 27.13 -22.40
CA ASP A 376 0.74 27.48 -22.85
C ASP A 376 0.24 28.73 -22.10
N PRO A 377 -0.30 29.74 -22.80
CA PRO A 377 -0.72 30.99 -22.16
C PRO A 377 -1.91 30.82 -21.21
N PHE A 378 -2.57 29.66 -21.17
CA PHE A 378 -3.61 29.36 -20.21
C PHE A 378 -3.06 28.87 -18.86
N THR A 379 -1.79 28.43 -18.79
CA THR A 379 -1.17 28.01 -17.52
C THR A 379 -0.36 29.15 -16.92
N TYR A 380 -0.69 29.54 -15.70
CA TYR A 380 -0.04 30.65 -15.00
C TYR A 380 0.98 30.14 -13.97
N PHE A 381 2.15 30.77 -13.98
CA PHE A 381 3.26 30.52 -13.05
C PHE A 381 3.42 31.72 -12.11
N ALA A 382 4.36 31.68 -11.16
CA ALA A 382 4.51 32.74 -10.16
C ALA A 382 4.68 34.14 -10.77
N GLY A 383 5.37 34.26 -11.91
CA GLY A 383 5.52 35.53 -12.62
C GLY A 383 4.23 36.13 -13.17
N ASP A 384 3.17 35.32 -13.33
CA ASP A 384 1.85 35.75 -13.80
C ASP A 384 0.91 36.17 -12.64
N VAL A 385 1.25 35.81 -11.40
CA VAL A 385 0.46 36.16 -10.21
C VAL A 385 0.63 37.65 -9.90
N THR A 386 -0.41 38.44 -10.21
CA THR A 386 -0.42 39.88 -9.97
C THR A 386 -1.70 40.32 -9.28
N GLY A 387 -1.56 41.10 -8.21
CA GLY A 387 -2.69 41.64 -7.45
C GLY A 387 -3.50 40.59 -6.68
N ALA A 388 -2.86 39.50 -6.24
CA ALA A 388 -3.51 38.44 -5.47
C ALA A 388 -3.76 38.84 -4.01
N PHE A 389 -2.95 39.73 -3.43
CA PHE A 389 -2.93 40.01 -1.99
C PHE A 389 -3.25 41.46 -1.60
N ASP A 390 -3.54 42.35 -2.55
CA ASP A 390 -3.74 43.79 -2.34
C ASP A 390 -5.12 44.33 -2.81
N ARG A 391 -6.08 43.44 -3.11
CA ARG A 391 -7.44 43.84 -3.48
C ARG A 391 -8.22 44.36 -2.27
N ALA A 392 -9.01 45.40 -2.49
CA ALA A 392 -9.92 45.92 -1.48
C ALA A 392 -11.25 45.14 -1.51
N VAL A 393 -11.38 44.18 -0.58
CA VAL A 393 -12.50 43.24 -0.50
C VAL A 393 -13.09 43.26 0.91
N ASP A 394 -14.42 43.39 1.00
CA ASP A 394 -15.21 43.26 2.22
C ASP A 394 -15.87 41.88 2.29
N THR A 395 -16.21 41.44 3.50
CA THR A 395 -16.89 40.16 3.76
C THR A 395 -18.34 40.39 4.17
N THR A 396 -19.22 39.47 3.76
CA THR A 396 -20.57 39.41 4.33
C THR A 396 -20.51 38.94 5.80
N PRO A 397 -21.40 39.43 6.68
CA PRO A 397 -21.49 38.91 8.04
C PRO A 397 -21.87 37.42 8.05
N ALA A 398 -21.26 36.65 8.95
CA ALA A 398 -21.65 35.26 9.15
C ALA A 398 -23.13 35.15 9.55
N GLN A 399 -23.81 34.16 8.96
CA GLN A 399 -25.23 33.93 9.22
C GLN A 399 -25.42 33.16 10.53
N PRO A 400 -26.58 33.31 11.20
CA PRO A 400 -26.97 32.44 12.30
C PRO A 400 -26.91 30.96 11.89
N LEU A 401 -26.25 30.14 12.70
CA LEU A 401 -26.01 28.73 12.40
C LEU A 401 -26.27 27.86 13.63
N VAL A 402 -26.87 26.69 13.41
CA VAL A 402 -26.92 25.60 14.38
C VAL A 402 -26.56 24.30 13.69
N HIS A 403 -25.75 23.47 14.33
CA HIS A 403 -25.59 22.07 13.94
C HIS A 403 -25.29 21.18 15.15
N ILE A 404 -25.64 19.90 15.05
CA ILE A 404 -25.43 18.90 16.09
C ILE A 404 -24.05 18.24 15.92
N ALA A 405 -23.12 18.57 16.82
CA ALA A 405 -21.75 18.07 16.82
C ALA A 405 -21.61 16.65 17.37
N SER A 406 -22.41 16.29 18.39
CA SER A 406 -22.42 14.92 18.90
C SER A 406 -23.79 14.57 19.51
N PRO A 407 -24.34 13.37 19.25
CA PRO A 407 -23.93 12.44 18.19
C PRO A 407 -24.13 13.04 16.79
N ALA A 408 -23.18 12.79 15.88
CA ALA A 408 -23.26 13.24 14.49
C ALA A 408 -24.36 12.50 13.70
N ASP A 409 -24.72 12.99 12.52
CA ASP A 409 -25.70 12.29 11.67
C ASP A 409 -25.25 10.88 11.28
N SER A 410 -26.20 9.95 11.36
CA SER A 410 -26.03 8.51 11.18
C SER A 410 -25.02 7.87 12.15
N ALA A 411 -24.56 8.59 13.18
CA ALA A 411 -23.66 8.05 14.18
C ALA A 411 -24.37 7.06 15.11
N ARG A 412 -23.58 6.17 15.70
CA ARG A 412 -24.06 5.14 16.60
C ARG A 412 -23.82 5.50 18.05
N VAL A 413 -24.88 5.50 18.85
CA VAL A 413 -24.81 5.65 20.31
C VAL A 413 -24.83 4.27 20.94
N ALA A 414 -23.64 3.69 21.16
CA ALA A 414 -23.49 2.33 21.68
C ALA A 414 -23.63 2.24 23.21
N THR A 415 -23.43 3.34 23.93
CA THR A 415 -23.44 3.37 25.40
C THR A 415 -24.20 4.58 25.93
N SER A 416 -24.69 4.46 27.16
CA SER A 416 -25.50 5.47 27.87
C SER A 416 -24.92 5.66 29.28
N PRO A 417 -24.85 6.90 29.81
CA PRO A 417 -25.23 8.16 29.15
C PRO A 417 -24.29 8.56 28.01
N THR A 418 -24.83 9.28 27.03
CA THR A 418 -24.05 10.05 26.04
C THR A 418 -24.20 11.55 26.29
N THR A 419 -23.55 12.41 25.51
CA THR A 419 -23.68 13.88 25.61
C THR A 419 -24.14 14.43 24.28
N VAL A 420 -25.25 15.17 24.31
CA VAL A 420 -25.68 15.99 23.17
C VAL A 420 -24.84 17.27 23.17
N ARG A 421 -24.23 17.59 22.03
CA ARG A 421 -23.50 18.84 21.78
C ARG A 421 -24.06 19.48 20.51
N ALA A 422 -24.42 20.75 20.61
CA ALA A 422 -24.82 21.55 19.47
C ALA A 422 -24.01 22.84 19.45
N THR A 423 -23.49 23.19 18.28
CA THR A 423 -22.93 24.50 18.03
C THR A 423 -24.07 25.48 17.73
N VAL A 424 -24.05 26.65 18.36
CA VAL A 424 -25.00 27.75 18.08
C VAL A 424 -24.18 29.01 17.90
N GLN A 425 -24.13 29.53 16.68
CA GLN A 425 -23.27 30.65 16.29
C GLN A 425 -24.05 31.81 15.70
N ASN A 426 -23.50 33.01 15.87
CA ASN A 426 -24.01 34.27 15.32
C ASN A 426 -25.47 34.59 15.71
N VAL A 427 -25.92 34.10 16.86
CA VAL A 427 -27.23 34.38 17.44
C VAL A 427 -27.17 34.28 18.98
N ASP A 428 -27.76 35.25 19.67
CA ASP A 428 -27.89 35.24 21.13
C ASP A 428 -29.16 34.47 21.51
N ALA A 429 -29.03 33.17 21.79
CA ALA A 429 -30.16 32.30 22.13
C ALA A 429 -30.64 32.50 23.58
N ASP A 430 -31.97 32.59 23.79
CA ASP A 430 -32.59 32.57 25.12
C ASP A 430 -32.63 31.16 25.71
N ARG A 431 -32.84 30.17 24.83
CA ARG A 431 -33.02 28.77 25.18
C ARG A 431 -32.58 27.88 24.03
N VAL A 432 -31.85 26.83 24.35
CA VAL A 432 -31.50 25.75 23.42
C VAL A 432 -31.88 24.44 24.06
N TYR A 433 -32.61 23.59 23.34
CA TYR A 433 -33.01 22.27 23.82
C TYR A 433 -33.04 21.27 22.67
N ALA A 434 -32.87 20.00 23.00
CA ALA A 434 -32.99 18.90 22.05
C ALA A 434 -34.25 18.08 22.30
N THR A 435 -34.76 17.43 21.26
CA THR A 435 -35.85 16.46 21.35
C THR A 435 -35.45 15.13 20.74
N VAL A 436 -35.85 14.03 21.39
CA VAL A 436 -35.76 12.66 20.84
C VAL A 436 -37.05 11.95 21.18
N GLY A 437 -37.89 11.68 20.17
CA GLY A 437 -39.23 11.14 20.38
C GLY A 437 -40.08 12.05 21.28
N THR A 438 -40.41 11.61 22.50
CA THR A 438 -41.13 12.43 23.49
C THR A 438 -40.24 13.02 24.58
N THR A 439 -38.93 12.78 24.52
CA THR A 439 -37.96 13.25 25.50
C THR A 439 -37.45 14.62 25.09
N GLU A 440 -37.46 15.57 26.03
CA GLU A 440 -36.89 16.91 25.87
C GLU A 440 -35.63 17.03 26.76
N ILE A 441 -34.54 17.56 26.21
CA ILE A 441 -33.24 17.67 26.86
C ILE A 441 -32.81 19.14 26.83
N GLU A 442 -32.79 19.80 27.99
CA GLU A 442 -32.38 21.20 28.08
C GLU A 442 -30.85 21.32 27.94
N LEU A 443 -30.37 22.06 26.94
CA LEU A 443 -28.95 22.28 26.68
C LEU A 443 -28.48 23.53 27.41
N SER A 444 -27.27 23.48 27.98
CA SER A 444 -26.64 24.64 28.64
C SER A 444 -25.40 25.08 27.87
N PRO A 445 -25.11 26.39 27.80
CA PRO A 445 -23.91 26.87 27.13
C PRO A 445 -22.67 26.44 27.95
N GLY A 446 -21.67 25.86 27.28
CA GLY A 446 -20.38 25.51 27.87
C GLY A 446 -19.32 26.61 27.74
N ASP A 447 -18.12 26.37 28.29
CA ASP A 447 -16.96 27.29 28.21
C ASP A 447 -16.23 27.24 26.84
N GLY A 448 -16.90 26.77 25.77
CA GLY A 448 -16.30 26.51 24.46
C GLY A 448 -17.31 26.63 23.32
N LEU A 449 -17.18 25.78 22.29
CA LEU A 449 -17.99 25.85 21.06
C LEU A 449 -19.48 25.48 21.25
N TRP A 450 -19.82 24.74 22.32
CA TRP A 450 -21.08 23.99 22.35
C TRP A 450 -22.03 24.38 23.48
N TRP A 451 -23.31 24.29 23.16
CA TRP A 451 -24.38 24.01 24.09
C TRP A 451 -24.46 22.50 24.31
N SER A 452 -24.55 22.04 25.56
CA SER A 452 -24.49 20.60 25.86
C SER A 452 -25.34 20.16 27.04
N ALA A 453 -25.69 18.87 27.04
CA ALA A 453 -26.38 18.19 28.12
C ALA A 453 -26.17 16.67 28.04
N PRO A 454 -26.19 15.94 29.17
CA PRO A 454 -26.22 14.49 29.14
C PRO A 454 -27.55 13.99 28.56
N TRP A 455 -27.47 12.91 27.79
CA TRP A 455 -28.63 12.16 27.31
C TRP A 455 -28.57 10.75 27.86
N ASP A 456 -29.42 10.50 28.86
CA ASP A 456 -29.61 9.19 29.49
C ASP A 456 -30.59 8.35 28.65
N ILE A 457 -30.07 7.40 27.88
CA ILE A 457 -30.86 6.47 27.06
C ILE A 457 -31.16 5.21 27.89
N PRO A 458 -32.43 4.80 28.06
CA PRO A 458 -32.78 3.53 28.69
C PRO A 458 -32.15 2.34 27.95
N ALA A 459 -31.62 1.35 28.69
CA ALA A 459 -30.98 0.19 28.08
C ALA A 459 -31.89 -0.61 27.12
N ALA A 460 -33.22 -0.51 27.27
CA ALA A 460 -34.18 -1.15 26.38
C ALA A 460 -34.34 -0.44 25.02
N GLU A 461 -33.89 0.81 24.90
CA GLU A 461 -33.93 1.61 23.66
C GLU A 461 -32.60 1.51 22.87
N LEU A 462 -31.57 0.87 23.42
CA LEU A 462 -30.32 0.54 22.72
C LEU A 462 -30.50 -0.75 21.89
N ASP A 463 -31.47 -0.74 20.97
CA ASP A 463 -32.02 -1.91 20.27
C ASP A 463 -31.70 -1.97 18.76
N ASN A 464 -30.75 -1.14 18.31
CA ASN A 464 -30.37 -0.89 16.91
C ASN A 464 -31.43 -0.17 16.07
N SER A 465 -32.43 0.47 16.70
CA SER A 465 -33.32 1.39 16.01
C SER A 465 -32.68 2.75 15.73
N THR A 466 -33.14 3.42 14.68
CA THR A 466 -32.79 4.81 14.40
C THR A 466 -33.80 5.74 15.07
N GLN A 467 -33.31 6.78 15.73
CA GLN A 467 -34.10 7.88 16.29
C GLN A 467 -33.69 9.20 15.64
N THR A 468 -34.63 10.14 15.55
CA THR A 468 -34.31 11.52 15.17
C THR A 468 -34.01 12.33 16.44
N LEU A 469 -32.84 12.96 16.48
CA LEU A 469 -32.46 13.97 17.46
C LEU A 469 -32.57 15.34 16.78
N GLU A 470 -33.43 16.21 17.30
CA GLU A 470 -33.60 17.58 16.81
C GLU A 470 -33.13 18.57 17.86
N VAL A 471 -32.39 19.61 17.48
CA VAL A 471 -32.01 20.72 18.35
C VAL A 471 -32.74 21.98 17.90
N HIS A 472 -33.30 22.70 18.87
CA HIS A 472 -34.09 23.91 18.65
C HIS A 472 -33.44 25.10 19.36
N VAL A 473 -33.31 26.22 18.64
CA VAL A 473 -32.76 27.48 19.16
C VAL A 473 -33.88 28.51 19.23
N ILE A 474 -34.15 29.00 20.44
CA ILE A 474 -35.23 29.95 20.72
C ILE A 474 -34.65 31.34 21.00
N VAL A 475 -35.20 32.35 20.34
CA VAL A 475 -34.91 33.77 20.55
C VAL A 475 -36.23 34.54 20.63
N ASP A 476 -36.38 35.40 21.64
CA ASP A 476 -37.59 36.17 21.95
C ASP A 476 -38.85 35.29 22.02
N GLY A 477 -38.70 34.04 22.46
CA GLY A 477 -39.79 33.05 22.57
C GLY A 477 -40.24 32.41 21.25
N ALA A 478 -39.53 32.61 20.15
CA ALA A 478 -39.76 31.95 18.87
C ALA A 478 -38.57 31.07 18.46
N GLU A 479 -38.83 29.92 17.83
CA GLU A 479 -37.77 29.12 17.21
C GLU A 479 -37.22 29.86 15.99
N VAL A 480 -35.91 30.12 15.99
CA VAL A 480 -35.22 30.83 14.91
C VAL A 480 -34.29 29.94 14.10
N LEU A 481 -33.78 28.86 14.70
CA LEU A 481 -32.95 27.86 14.06
C LEU A 481 -33.27 26.48 14.62
N SER A 482 -33.10 25.46 13.79
CA SER A 482 -33.09 24.06 14.22
C SER A 482 -32.18 23.23 13.32
N ASP A 483 -31.66 22.15 13.87
CA ASP A 483 -30.93 21.11 13.13
C ASP A 483 -31.42 19.73 13.58
N SER A 484 -31.33 18.74 12.70
CA SER A 484 -31.76 17.39 13.01
C SER A 484 -30.83 16.33 12.43
N VAL A 485 -30.62 15.28 13.22
CA VAL A 485 -29.76 14.15 12.86
C VAL A 485 -30.46 12.83 13.14
N SER A 486 -30.19 11.83 12.30
CA SER A 486 -30.60 10.45 12.55
C SER A 486 -29.52 9.74 13.35
N VAL A 487 -29.86 9.09 14.45
CA VAL A 487 -28.88 8.40 15.33
C VAL A 487 -29.29 6.96 15.53
N VAL A 488 -28.33 6.04 15.41
CA VAL A 488 -28.57 4.61 15.62
C VAL A 488 -28.31 4.28 17.09
N LEU A 489 -29.31 3.77 17.80
CA LEU A 489 -29.22 3.48 19.23
C LEU A 489 -28.85 2.03 19.47
N GLY A 490 -27.67 1.76 20.02
CA GLY A 490 -27.21 0.41 20.35
C GLY A 490 -25.89 0.03 19.68
N PRO A 491 -25.23 -1.02 20.19
CA PRO A 491 -23.91 -1.44 19.70
C PRO A 491 -23.99 -2.03 18.28
N ARG A 492 -22.87 -1.96 17.54
CA ARG A 492 -22.75 -2.57 16.22
C ARG A 492 -23.08 -4.07 16.28
N PRO A 493 -23.71 -4.63 15.23
CA PRO A 493 -23.73 -6.07 15.04
C PRO A 493 -22.29 -6.62 15.05
N THR A 494 -22.02 -7.58 15.92
CA THR A 494 -20.73 -8.27 15.98
C THR A 494 -20.88 -9.65 15.36
N PHE A 495 -20.01 -9.96 14.40
CA PHE A 495 -19.99 -11.24 13.74
C PHE A 495 -18.81 -12.09 14.25
N GLY A 496 -19.02 -13.40 14.34
CA GLY A 496 -17.93 -14.32 14.68
C GLY A 496 -16.93 -14.44 13.52
N PRO A 497 -15.74 -15.04 13.75
CA PRO A 497 -14.82 -15.35 12.67
C PRO A 497 -15.53 -16.15 11.57
N GLY A 498 -15.23 -15.80 10.31
CA GLY A 498 -15.86 -16.38 9.13
C GLY A 498 -17.21 -15.77 8.75
N VAL A 499 -17.73 -14.75 9.42
CA VAL A 499 -19.00 -14.12 9.01
C VAL A 499 -18.77 -12.66 8.63
N VAL A 500 -19.18 -12.29 7.41
CA VAL A 500 -19.11 -10.90 6.94
C VAL A 500 -20.37 -10.15 7.36
N ASP A 501 -21.54 -10.70 7.02
CA ASP A 501 -22.84 -10.12 7.38
C ASP A 501 -24.00 -11.11 7.08
N ASP A 502 -25.02 -11.08 7.94
CA ASP A 502 -26.32 -11.74 7.75
C ASP A 502 -27.48 -10.73 7.60
N TYR A 503 -27.18 -9.42 7.68
CA TYR A 503 -28.10 -8.29 7.54
C TYR A 503 -29.25 -8.20 8.55
N GLU A 504 -29.42 -9.17 9.45
CA GLU A 504 -30.56 -9.24 10.36
C GLU A 504 -30.52 -8.17 11.45
N GLY A 505 -29.30 -7.80 11.87
CA GLY A 505 -29.04 -6.85 12.94
C GLY A 505 -29.36 -5.38 12.60
N TYR A 506 -29.66 -5.04 11.35
CA TYR A 506 -29.92 -3.65 10.93
C TYR A 506 -31.39 -3.26 11.08
N GLY A 507 -31.67 -2.17 11.80
CA GLY A 507 -33.03 -1.68 11.98
C GLY A 507 -33.65 -1.12 10.68
N ASP A 508 -32.86 -0.42 9.87
CA ASP A 508 -33.29 0.25 8.64
C ASP A 508 -32.11 0.51 7.66
N ASN A 509 -32.40 1.21 6.56
CA ASN A 509 -31.40 1.56 5.54
C ASN A 509 -30.29 2.48 6.06
N THR A 510 -30.57 3.32 7.06
CA THR A 510 -29.57 4.23 7.65
C THR A 510 -28.58 3.41 8.47
N ALA A 511 -29.07 2.52 9.32
CA ALA A 511 -28.24 1.59 10.08
C ALA A 511 -27.41 0.68 9.17
N LEU A 512 -27.96 0.23 8.05
CA LEU A 512 -27.21 -0.55 7.04
C LEU A 512 -26.09 0.27 6.40
N ARG A 513 -26.41 1.45 5.85
CA ARG A 513 -25.45 2.31 5.14
C ARG A 513 -24.34 2.85 6.04
N ALA A 514 -24.58 2.92 7.35
CA ALA A 514 -23.55 3.30 8.32
C ALA A 514 -22.42 2.25 8.44
N GLU A 515 -22.65 0.99 8.05
CA GLU A 515 -21.64 -0.08 8.11
C GLU A 515 -20.94 -0.36 6.77
N TYR A 516 -21.39 0.25 5.66
CA TYR A 516 -20.88 -0.03 4.32
C TYR A 516 -20.39 1.22 3.59
N VAL A 517 -19.25 1.10 2.91
CA VAL A 517 -18.78 2.03 1.89
C VAL A 517 -19.52 1.76 0.60
N SER A 518 -19.89 2.81 -0.12
CA SER A 518 -20.29 2.71 -1.53
C SER A 518 -19.17 3.24 -2.40
N TYR A 519 -18.75 2.46 -3.39
CA TYR A 519 -17.82 2.85 -4.44
C TYR A 519 -18.60 3.16 -5.70
N GLY A 520 -18.40 4.33 -6.31
CA GLY A 520 -19.16 4.77 -7.48
C GLY A 520 -20.66 4.94 -7.23
N ALA A 521 -21.42 5.11 -8.31
CA ALA A 521 -22.87 5.32 -8.30
C ALA A 521 -23.68 4.06 -8.00
N ASN A 522 -24.03 3.90 -6.72
CA ASN A 522 -25.02 2.94 -6.27
C ASN A 522 -25.83 3.42 -5.07
N THR A 523 -26.94 2.74 -4.79
CA THR A 523 -27.72 2.89 -3.56
C THR A 523 -27.86 1.55 -2.86
N LEU A 524 -27.54 1.52 -1.56
CA LEU A 524 -27.72 0.36 -0.70
C LEU A 524 -29.05 0.45 0.06
N SER A 525 -29.78 -0.66 0.20
CA SER A 525 -31.01 -0.72 1.00
C SER A 525 -31.24 -2.13 1.55
N LEU A 526 -32.02 -2.24 2.62
CA LEU A 526 -32.51 -3.52 3.13
C LEU A 526 -33.67 -4.00 2.25
N ASP A 527 -33.52 -5.19 1.68
CA ASP A 527 -34.63 -5.94 1.09
C ASP A 527 -35.30 -6.78 2.18
N THR A 528 -36.54 -6.44 2.50
CA THR A 528 -37.37 -7.16 3.49
C THR A 528 -38.53 -7.92 2.83
N SER A 529 -38.44 -8.18 1.52
CA SER A 529 -39.49 -8.90 0.78
C SER A 529 -39.50 -10.40 1.07
N GLY A 530 -38.39 -10.93 1.60
CA GLY A 530 -38.20 -12.31 2.03
C GLY A 530 -38.49 -12.56 3.52
N PRO A 531 -38.25 -13.80 4.00
CA PRO A 531 -38.34 -14.15 5.41
C PRO A 531 -37.13 -13.65 6.24
N SER A 532 -35.99 -13.40 5.59
CA SER A 532 -34.77 -12.75 6.11
C SER A 532 -34.64 -11.35 5.49
N LYS A 533 -33.84 -10.48 6.13
CA LYS A 533 -33.36 -9.24 5.54
C LYS A 533 -32.14 -9.55 4.68
N ALA A 534 -32.04 -8.89 3.54
CA ALA A 534 -30.87 -8.98 2.66
C ALA A 534 -30.42 -7.56 2.26
N LEU A 535 -29.20 -7.42 1.74
CA LEU A 535 -28.75 -6.16 1.15
C LEU A 535 -29.10 -6.12 -0.34
N ARG A 536 -29.78 -5.07 -0.77
CA ARG A 536 -30.00 -4.71 -2.16
C ARG A 536 -29.07 -3.57 -2.56
N MET A 537 -28.38 -3.73 -3.68
CA MET A 537 -27.62 -2.68 -4.35
C MET A 537 -28.26 -2.34 -5.70
N ASP A 538 -28.71 -1.10 -5.86
CA ASP A 538 -29.14 -0.53 -7.15
C ASP A 538 -27.97 0.24 -7.78
N TYR A 539 -27.70 0.03 -9.08
CA TYR A 539 -26.57 0.65 -9.79
C TYR A 539 -26.91 1.22 -11.17
N ASP A 540 -26.09 2.17 -11.63
CA ASP A 540 -26.14 2.80 -12.97
C ASP A 540 -24.72 3.11 -13.51
N PHE A 541 -24.49 2.80 -14.79
CA PHE A 541 -23.24 2.98 -15.55
C PHE A 541 -23.32 4.13 -16.57
N ALA A 542 -24.26 5.07 -16.43
CA ALA A 542 -24.38 6.22 -17.32
C ALA A 542 -23.09 7.07 -17.39
N THR A 543 -22.33 7.13 -16.31
CA THR A 543 -21.15 8.01 -16.16
C THR A 543 -19.90 7.30 -15.65
N GLN A 544 -19.95 5.97 -15.49
CA GLN A 544 -18.89 5.15 -14.88
C GLN A 544 -18.96 3.71 -15.40
N THR A 545 -17.89 2.93 -15.23
CA THR A 545 -17.81 1.53 -15.70
C THR A 545 -17.72 0.51 -14.57
N TYR A 546 -17.68 0.96 -13.32
CA TYR A 546 -17.70 0.09 -12.14
C TYR A 546 -18.40 0.78 -10.98
N THR A 547 -18.93 -0.01 -10.05
CA THR A 547 -19.51 0.44 -8.79
C THR A 547 -19.43 -0.70 -7.78
N GLY A 548 -19.65 -0.44 -6.51
CA GLY A 548 -19.71 -1.51 -5.51
C GLY A 548 -19.96 -1.02 -4.10
N PHE A 549 -19.79 -1.93 -3.15
CA PHE A 549 -19.79 -1.62 -1.73
C PHE A 549 -18.86 -2.55 -0.97
N GLY A 550 -18.50 -2.18 0.25
CA GLY A 550 -17.72 -3.06 1.11
C GLY A 550 -17.64 -2.58 2.54
N LYS A 551 -17.04 -3.41 3.39
CA LYS A 551 -16.86 -3.13 4.82
C LYS A 551 -15.58 -3.77 5.33
N GLN A 552 -15.10 -3.25 6.45
CA GLN A 552 -14.01 -3.88 7.18
C GLN A 552 -14.50 -5.17 7.86
N ILE A 553 -13.64 -6.18 7.86
CA ILE A 553 -13.84 -7.46 8.54
C ILE A 553 -12.58 -7.82 9.31
N SER A 554 -12.72 -8.68 10.32
CA SER A 554 -11.58 -9.11 11.13
C SER A 554 -11.83 -10.51 11.71
N GLY A 555 -10.79 -11.05 12.34
CA GLY A 555 -10.81 -12.36 12.97
C GLY A 555 -9.98 -13.39 12.20
N ASP A 556 -9.70 -14.51 12.86
CA ASP A 556 -8.92 -15.59 12.29
C ASP A 556 -9.80 -16.49 11.42
N TRP A 557 -9.54 -16.49 10.10
CA TRP A 557 -10.26 -17.29 9.14
C TRP A 557 -9.51 -18.55 8.69
N SER A 558 -8.36 -18.89 9.30
CA SER A 558 -7.52 -20.02 8.86
C SER A 558 -8.16 -21.39 9.08
N ALA A 559 -9.31 -21.46 9.75
CA ALA A 559 -10.10 -22.69 9.89
C ALA A 559 -11.14 -22.89 8.75
N PHE A 560 -11.25 -21.94 7.82
CA PHE A 560 -12.22 -21.99 6.71
C PHE A 560 -11.52 -22.22 5.38
N ASN A 561 -12.22 -22.87 4.45
CA ASN A 561 -11.66 -23.25 3.13
C ASN A 561 -12.38 -22.57 1.96
N GLU A 562 -13.58 -22.04 2.16
CA GLU A 562 -14.39 -21.43 1.11
C GLU A 562 -15.24 -20.29 1.64
N LEU A 563 -15.60 -19.34 0.79
CA LEU A 563 -16.60 -18.31 1.07
C LEU A 563 -17.92 -18.67 0.38
N ALA A 564 -19.02 -18.62 1.12
CA ALA A 564 -20.37 -18.76 0.61
C ALA A 564 -21.16 -17.46 0.78
N LEU A 565 -22.06 -17.21 -0.17
CA LEU A 565 -23.03 -16.13 -0.09
C LEU A 565 -24.27 -16.47 -0.90
N TRP A 566 -25.43 -16.04 -0.44
CA TRP A 566 -26.66 -16.08 -1.22
C TRP A 566 -26.74 -14.85 -2.13
N VAL A 567 -27.02 -15.06 -3.41
CA VAL A 567 -27.12 -13.98 -4.41
C VAL A 567 -28.39 -14.16 -5.22
N LYS A 568 -29.11 -13.06 -5.41
CA LYS A 568 -30.14 -12.91 -6.45
C LYS A 568 -29.57 -12.04 -7.58
N PRO A 569 -29.14 -12.65 -8.69
CA PRO A 569 -28.65 -11.91 -9.84
C PRO A 569 -29.80 -11.19 -10.56
N ASP A 570 -29.46 -10.18 -11.35
CA ASP A 570 -30.39 -9.32 -12.06
C ASP A 570 -30.53 -9.64 -13.56
N GLY A 571 -29.73 -10.58 -14.07
CA GLY A 571 -29.70 -10.98 -15.47
C GLY A 571 -28.99 -9.97 -16.37
N SER A 572 -28.22 -9.05 -15.79
CA SER A 572 -27.56 -7.97 -16.52
C SER A 572 -26.42 -8.43 -17.43
N GLY A 573 -25.80 -9.57 -17.14
CA GLY A 573 -24.56 -10.00 -17.80
C GLY A 573 -23.33 -9.16 -17.42
N ASN A 574 -23.47 -8.23 -16.46
CA ASN A 574 -22.35 -7.48 -15.90
C ASN A 574 -21.45 -8.39 -15.03
N LYS A 575 -20.21 -7.98 -14.83
CA LYS A 575 -19.22 -8.75 -14.06
C LYS A 575 -19.36 -8.43 -12.57
N MET A 576 -19.75 -9.41 -11.75
CA MET A 576 -19.65 -9.30 -10.29
C MET A 576 -18.24 -9.67 -9.85
N VAL A 577 -17.69 -8.90 -8.90
CA VAL A 577 -16.38 -9.14 -8.30
C VAL A 577 -16.56 -9.21 -6.79
N LEU A 578 -16.22 -10.34 -6.19
CA LEU A 578 -15.97 -10.43 -4.76
C LEU A 578 -14.50 -10.14 -4.54
N GLN A 579 -14.17 -9.30 -3.57
CA GLN A 579 -12.79 -8.96 -3.25
C GLN A 579 -12.54 -9.11 -1.75
N LEU A 580 -11.52 -9.89 -1.38
CA LEU A 580 -11.09 -10.14 -0.01
C LEU A 580 -9.66 -9.60 0.16
N VAL A 581 -9.46 -8.71 1.13
CA VAL A 581 -8.13 -8.24 1.50
C VAL A 581 -7.59 -9.09 2.64
N ALA A 582 -6.54 -9.86 2.36
CA ALA A 582 -5.94 -10.83 3.26
C ALA A 582 -4.40 -10.76 3.15
N GLY A 583 -3.70 -10.72 4.28
CA GLY A 583 -2.22 -10.63 4.29
C GLY A 583 -1.67 -9.43 3.51
N GLY A 584 -2.42 -8.33 3.46
CA GLY A 584 -2.10 -7.11 2.72
C GLY A 584 -2.33 -7.17 1.20
N VAL A 585 -2.94 -8.23 0.67
CA VAL A 585 -3.21 -8.40 -0.76
C VAL A 585 -4.70 -8.48 -1.03
N SER A 586 -5.16 -7.82 -2.10
CA SER A 586 -6.53 -7.91 -2.60
C SER A 586 -6.67 -9.13 -3.50
N TYR A 587 -7.47 -10.11 -3.08
CA TYR A 587 -7.81 -11.28 -3.88
C TYR A 587 -9.23 -11.17 -4.41
N GLU A 588 -9.48 -11.62 -5.64
CA GLU A 588 -10.77 -11.54 -6.33
C GLU A 588 -11.33 -12.91 -6.74
N ALA A 589 -12.66 -13.02 -6.70
CA ALA A 589 -13.45 -14.11 -7.25
C ALA A 589 -14.68 -13.55 -8.01
N TYR A 590 -15.21 -14.32 -8.98
CA TYR A 590 -16.15 -13.79 -9.98
C TYR A 590 -17.44 -14.61 -10.10
N PRO A 591 -18.47 -14.33 -9.29
CA PRO A 591 -19.80 -14.87 -9.47
C PRO A 591 -20.45 -14.40 -10.77
N SER A 592 -21.33 -15.23 -11.34
CA SER A 592 -22.11 -14.86 -12.52
C SER A 592 -23.36 -14.06 -12.13
N LEU A 593 -23.61 -12.95 -12.84
CA LEU A 593 -24.89 -12.23 -12.83
C LEU A 593 -25.80 -12.62 -14.00
N GLU A 594 -25.49 -13.70 -14.71
CA GLU A 594 -26.38 -14.23 -15.75
C GLU A 594 -27.64 -14.87 -15.12
N GLY A 595 -28.80 -14.57 -15.71
CA GLY A 595 -30.08 -15.05 -15.21
C GLY A 595 -30.56 -14.34 -13.94
N THR A 596 -31.72 -14.77 -13.41
CA THR A 596 -32.42 -14.07 -12.32
C THR A 596 -32.83 -14.99 -11.17
N SER A 597 -32.35 -16.23 -11.19
CA SER A 597 -32.70 -17.21 -10.17
C SER A 597 -31.80 -17.05 -8.94
N PRO A 598 -32.35 -16.80 -7.75
CA PRO A 598 -31.54 -16.70 -6.54
C PRO A 598 -30.94 -18.04 -6.14
N GLY A 599 -29.75 -18.01 -5.52
CA GLY A 599 -29.09 -19.19 -5.01
C GLY A 599 -27.84 -18.88 -4.21
N VAL A 600 -27.34 -19.91 -3.50
CA VAL A 600 -26.03 -19.84 -2.83
C VAL A 600 -24.94 -20.11 -3.87
N VAL A 601 -23.94 -19.25 -3.88
CA VAL A 601 -22.68 -19.44 -4.61
C VAL A 601 -21.55 -19.64 -3.60
N THR A 602 -20.57 -20.46 -3.96
CA THR A 602 -19.47 -20.85 -3.08
C THR A 602 -18.16 -20.78 -3.84
N PHE A 603 -17.13 -20.20 -3.22
CA PHE A 603 -15.81 -19.97 -3.80
C PHE A 603 -14.71 -20.47 -2.84
N PRO A 604 -14.07 -21.60 -3.15
CA PRO A 604 -12.89 -22.08 -2.40
C PRO A 604 -11.79 -21.04 -2.39
N PHE A 605 -11.15 -20.76 -1.25
CA PHE A 605 -10.08 -19.75 -1.16
C PHE A 605 -8.89 -20.05 -2.09
N VAL A 606 -8.66 -21.33 -2.41
CA VAL A 606 -7.66 -21.77 -3.40
C VAL A 606 -7.93 -21.26 -4.82
N ASP A 607 -9.17 -20.88 -5.15
CA ASP A 607 -9.55 -20.36 -6.47
C ASP A 607 -9.46 -18.83 -6.56
N TRP A 608 -9.31 -18.15 -5.43
CA TRP A 608 -9.15 -16.69 -5.41
C TRP A 608 -7.78 -16.32 -5.96
N ARG A 609 -7.73 -15.25 -6.75
CA ARG A 609 -6.48 -14.76 -7.34
C ARG A 609 -6.26 -13.31 -6.95
N PRO A 610 -5.01 -12.89 -6.73
CA PRO A 610 -4.69 -11.47 -6.58
C PRO A 610 -5.37 -10.65 -7.68
N ALA A 611 -5.86 -9.47 -7.31
CA ALA A 611 -6.60 -8.61 -8.20
C ALA A 611 -5.76 -8.32 -9.47
N PRO A 612 -6.35 -8.23 -10.67
CA PRO A 612 -5.59 -8.15 -11.92
C PRO A 612 -4.60 -6.98 -12.02
N TRP A 613 -4.84 -5.91 -11.23
CA TRP A 613 -3.98 -4.74 -11.15
C TRP A 613 -2.79 -4.92 -10.18
N ASP A 614 -2.85 -5.90 -9.26
CA ASP A 614 -1.76 -6.23 -8.33
C ASP A 614 -0.74 -7.16 -9.01
N THR A 615 -0.01 -6.58 -9.97
CA THR A 615 0.98 -7.31 -10.76
C THR A 615 2.17 -7.81 -9.92
N ALA A 616 2.50 -7.13 -8.82
CA ALA A 616 3.57 -7.53 -7.90
C ALA A 616 3.24 -8.84 -7.18
N ASN A 617 1.96 -9.08 -6.87
CA ASN A 617 1.51 -10.29 -6.21
C ASN A 617 0.81 -11.27 -7.16
N ALA A 618 0.81 -11.08 -8.48
CA ALA A 618 -0.03 -11.83 -9.43
C ALA A 618 -0.01 -13.37 -9.27
N ASN A 619 1.12 -13.92 -8.83
CA ASN A 619 1.30 -15.37 -8.64
C ASN A 619 1.01 -15.86 -7.21
N ARG A 620 0.78 -14.96 -6.25
CA ARG A 620 0.50 -15.31 -4.85
C ARG A 620 -0.83 -16.09 -4.75
N ARG A 621 -0.93 -16.92 -3.72
CA ARG A 621 -2.15 -17.64 -3.32
C ARG A 621 -2.50 -17.26 -1.89
N ILE A 622 -3.78 -17.42 -1.52
CA ILE A 622 -4.21 -17.21 -0.13
C ILE A 622 -3.61 -18.32 0.73
N THR A 623 -2.94 -17.93 1.82
CA THR A 623 -2.39 -18.83 2.84
C THR A 623 -3.17 -18.73 4.16
N ASP A 624 -2.97 -19.67 5.08
CA ASP A 624 -3.52 -19.60 6.44
C ASP A 624 -3.09 -18.32 7.18
N ALA A 625 -1.85 -17.87 6.96
CA ALA A 625 -1.35 -16.62 7.53
C ALA A 625 -2.09 -15.41 6.95
N ASP A 626 -2.45 -15.44 5.66
CA ASP A 626 -3.25 -14.38 5.04
C ASP A 626 -4.67 -14.35 5.63
N LEU A 627 -5.27 -15.53 5.86
CA LEU A 627 -6.59 -15.67 6.47
C LEU A 627 -6.61 -15.28 7.96
N GLN A 628 -5.47 -15.30 8.65
CA GLN A 628 -5.31 -14.70 9.98
C GLN A 628 -5.21 -13.18 9.95
N ALA A 629 -4.86 -12.61 8.78
CA ALA A 629 -4.62 -11.19 8.55
C ALA A 629 -5.61 -10.60 7.54
N ILE A 630 -6.90 -10.91 7.69
CA ILE A 630 -7.97 -10.28 6.91
C ILE A 630 -8.29 -8.88 7.42
N SER A 631 -8.70 -8.00 6.52
CA SER A 631 -9.07 -6.62 6.86
C SER A 631 -10.35 -6.13 6.18
N GLN A 632 -10.64 -6.59 4.96
CA GLN A 632 -11.73 -6.00 4.19
C GLN A 632 -12.39 -6.99 3.24
N PHE A 633 -13.70 -6.81 3.03
CA PHE A 633 -14.47 -7.51 2.02
C PHE A 633 -15.31 -6.52 1.21
N ASN A 634 -15.21 -6.61 -0.12
CA ASN A 634 -15.92 -5.75 -1.06
C ASN A 634 -16.69 -6.59 -2.10
N ILE A 635 -17.79 -6.05 -2.60
CA ILE A 635 -18.56 -6.55 -3.73
C ILE A 635 -18.64 -5.43 -4.77
N TYR A 636 -18.15 -5.68 -5.97
CA TYR A 636 -18.27 -4.77 -7.11
C TYR A 636 -19.14 -5.36 -8.22
N VAL A 637 -19.70 -4.47 -9.02
CA VAL A 637 -20.30 -4.75 -10.33
C VAL A 637 -19.59 -3.86 -11.34
N ASN A 638 -19.02 -4.50 -12.36
CA ASN A 638 -18.35 -3.82 -13.46
C ASN A 638 -19.18 -4.01 -14.73
N ALA A 639 -19.24 -2.97 -15.55
CA ALA A 639 -19.80 -3.07 -16.90
C ALA A 639 -19.10 -4.18 -17.67
N ALA A 640 -19.84 -4.97 -18.45
CA ALA A 640 -19.26 -6.04 -19.25
C ALA A 640 -18.21 -5.50 -20.24
N ASP A 641 -17.04 -6.14 -20.32
CA ASP A 641 -15.90 -5.70 -21.13
C ASP A 641 -16.22 -5.60 -22.64
N ASP A 642 -17.22 -6.35 -23.12
CA ASP A 642 -17.69 -6.34 -24.50
C ASP A 642 -18.84 -5.36 -24.76
N GLY A 643 -19.26 -4.60 -23.74
CA GLY A 643 -20.37 -3.65 -23.80
C GLY A 643 -21.76 -4.27 -23.93
N THR A 644 -21.91 -5.58 -23.72
CA THR A 644 -23.21 -6.27 -23.83
C THR A 644 -24.04 -6.22 -22.55
N GLY A 645 -23.42 -5.84 -21.43
CA GLY A 645 -24.05 -5.75 -20.12
C GLY A 645 -25.10 -4.63 -20.01
N ALA A 646 -25.99 -4.74 -19.03
CA ALA A 646 -26.99 -3.72 -18.76
C ALA A 646 -26.35 -2.43 -18.20
N SER A 647 -26.86 -1.27 -18.62
CA SER A 647 -26.40 0.03 -18.11
C SER A 647 -26.88 0.33 -16.68
N SER A 648 -27.86 -0.39 -16.15
CA SER A 648 -28.37 -0.22 -14.79
C SER A 648 -29.04 -1.50 -14.31
N GLY A 649 -29.04 -1.77 -13.00
CA GLY A 649 -29.63 -2.99 -12.44
C GLY A 649 -29.73 -3.00 -10.91
N SER A 650 -30.11 -4.16 -10.37
CA SER A 650 -30.32 -4.35 -8.93
C SER A 650 -29.94 -5.76 -8.49
N ILE A 651 -28.83 -5.93 -7.77
CA ILE A 651 -28.47 -7.22 -7.17
C ILE A 651 -28.93 -7.27 -5.71
N VAL A 652 -29.22 -8.47 -5.20
CA VAL A 652 -29.49 -8.71 -3.78
C VAL A 652 -28.55 -9.78 -3.25
N VAL A 653 -27.93 -9.54 -2.11
CA VAL A 653 -27.00 -10.46 -1.45
C VAL A 653 -27.41 -10.71 0.00
N ASP A 654 -27.20 -11.92 0.48
CA ASP A 654 -27.55 -12.37 1.84
C ASP A 654 -26.54 -13.43 2.34
N ASP A 655 -26.52 -13.69 3.66
CA ASP A 655 -25.77 -14.78 4.31
C ASP A 655 -24.30 -14.92 3.84
N ILE A 656 -23.49 -13.87 3.99
CA ILE A 656 -22.08 -13.89 3.56
C ILE A 656 -21.20 -14.48 4.66
N ALA A 657 -20.74 -15.71 4.47
CA ALA A 657 -19.92 -16.42 5.45
C ALA A 657 -18.92 -17.40 4.84
N ALA A 658 -17.73 -17.48 5.43
CA ALA A 658 -16.76 -18.52 5.22
C ALA A 658 -17.20 -19.84 5.88
N LEU A 659 -16.95 -20.93 5.18
CA LEU A 659 -17.30 -22.29 5.59
C LEU A 659 -16.03 -23.14 5.72
N PRO A 660 -16.00 -24.10 6.65
CA PRO A 660 -14.86 -25.02 6.80
C PRO A 660 -14.60 -25.87 5.55
N GLY A 661 -15.52 -25.91 4.58
CA GLY A 661 -15.36 -26.54 3.27
C GLY A 661 -14.92 -28.01 3.28
N VAL A 662 -14.77 -28.59 2.09
CA VAL A 662 -14.12 -29.89 1.88
C VAL A 662 -12.65 -29.62 1.57
N GLU A 663 -11.73 -30.39 2.17
CA GLU A 663 -10.29 -30.31 1.87
C GLU A 663 -10.09 -30.24 0.34
N PRO A 664 -9.37 -29.23 -0.18
CA PRO A 664 -9.31 -29.00 -1.61
C PRO A 664 -8.78 -30.26 -2.31
N PRO A 665 -9.30 -30.59 -3.51
CA PRO A 665 -8.74 -31.68 -4.27
C PRO A 665 -7.24 -31.41 -4.51
N PRO A 666 -6.39 -32.45 -4.49
CA PRO A 666 -4.96 -32.27 -4.71
C PRO A 666 -4.74 -31.55 -6.05
N VAL A 667 -3.81 -30.59 -6.05
CA VAL A 667 -3.43 -29.76 -7.21
C VAL A 667 -3.29 -30.60 -8.47
N PHE A 668 -2.65 -31.77 -8.34
CA PHE A 668 -2.68 -32.81 -9.36
C PHE A 668 -3.27 -34.10 -8.78
N SER A 669 -4.22 -34.68 -9.51
CA SER A 669 -4.88 -35.92 -9.13
C SER A 669 -3.94 -37.14 -9.03
N ASP A 670 -2.74 -37.08 -9.64
CA ASP A 670 -1.72 -38.12 -9.61
C ASP A 670 -0.47 -37.76 -8.79
N VAL A 671 -0.50 -36.65 -8.03
CA VAL A 671 0.58 -36.21 -7.13
C VAL A 671 -0.01 -36.04 -5.75
N LEU A 672 -0.05 -37.14 -5.00
CA LEU A 672 -0.61 -37.17 -3.64
C LEU A 672 0.46 -36.79 -2.60
N PRO A 673 0.08 -36.16 -1.47
CA PRO A 673 0.99 -35.88 -0.37
C PRO A 673 1.82 -37.11 0.02
N GLY A 674 3.14 -36.91 0.15
CA GLY A 674 4.11 -37.98 0.44
C GLY A 674 4.58 -38.81 -0.77
N SER A 675 4.13 -38.50 -1.99
CA SER A 675 4.72 -39.08 -3.21
C SER A 675 6.14 -38.51 -3.48
N PRO A 676 7.02 -39.24 -4.19
CA PRO A 676 8.36 -38.74 -4.49
C PRO A 676 8.33 -37.41 -5.27
N ASN A 677 9.13 -36.44 -4.81
CA ASN A 677 9.19 -35.08 -5.32
C ASN A 677 7.84 -34.33 -5.23
N PHE A 678 6.93 -34.72 -4.32
CA PHE A 678 5.65 -34.02 -4.11
C PHE A 678 5.87 -32.51 -3.94
N ASP A 679 6.68 -32.11 -2.97
CA ASP A 679 6.93 -30.69 -2.67
C ASP A 679 7.55 -29.95 -3.87
N SER A 680 8.53 -30.56 -4.54
CA SER A 680 9.17 -29.96 -5.73
C SER A 680 8.23 -29.84 -6.94
N ILE A 681 7.26 -30.73 -7.07
CA ILE A 681 6.24 -30.68 -8.14
C ILE A 681 5.22 -29.59 -7.84
N ILE A 682 4.79 -29.47 -6.57
CA ILE A 682 3.91 -28.38 -6.14
C ILE A 682 4.64 -27.04 -6.28
N TRP A 683 5.91 -26.96 -5.88
CA TRP A 683 6.75 -25.79 -6.09
C TRP A 683 6.82 -25.37 -7.58
N LEU A 684 7.05 -26.30 -8.52
CA LEU A 684 7.04 -25.99 -9.95
C LEU A 684 5.71 -25.37 -10.42
N HIS A 685 4.59 -25.85 -9.88
CA HIS A 685 3.26 -25.28 -10.17
C HIS A 685 3.10 -23.89 -9.53
N ASP A 686 3.49 -23.75 -8.27
CA ASP A 686 3.39 -22.49 -7.52
C ASP A 686 4.24 -21.38 -8.14
N GLN A 687 5.40 -21.73 -8.71
CA GLN A 687 6.24 -20.81 -9.49
C GLN A 687 5.70 -20.51 -10.90
N GLY A 688 4.59 -21.14 -11.33
CA GLY A 688 4.02 -20.98 -12.67
C GLY A 688 4.88 -21.58 -13.80
N LEU A 689 5.79 -22.50 -13.47
CA LEU A 689 6.75 -23.07 -14.43
C LEU A 689 6.17 -24.27 -15.20
N ASP A 690 5.36 -25.11 -14.54
CA ASP A 690 4.65 -26.25 -15.15
C ASP A 690 3.32 -26.56 -14.44
N ASP A 691 2.20 -26.21 -15.10
CA ASP A 691 0.82 -26.48 -14.63
C ASP A 691 0.31 -27.89 -14.93
N GLY A 692 1.18 -28.81 -15.33
CA GLY A 692 0.79 -30.18 -15.68
C GLY A 692 -0.05 -30.24 -16.96
N TYR A 693 -1.04 -31.12 -16.96
CA TYR A 693 -1.90 -31.40 -18.11
C TYR A 693 -3.33 -30.93 -17.83
N ALA A 694 -4.05 -30.56 -18.89
CA ALA A 694 -5.44 -30.09 -18.82
C ALA A 694 -6.44 -31.10 -18.20
N ASP A 695 -6.03 -32.36 -17.99
CA ASP A 695 -6.81 -33.38 -17.28
C ASP A 695 -6.58 -33.38 -15.76
N GLY A 696 -5.83 -32.41 -15.22
CA GLY A 696 -5.52 -32.30 -13.79
C GLY A 696 -4.46 -33.29 -13.31
N THR A 697 -3.57 -33.77 -14.20
CA THR A 697 -2.44 -34.64 -13.84
C THR A 697 -1.10 -33.94 -14.09
N PHE A 698 -0.05 -34.31 -13.36
CA PHE A 698 1.33 -33.87 -13.60
C PHE A 698 2.15 -34.93 -14.35
N ARG A 699 1.84 -36.22 -14.17
CA ARG A 699 2.53 -37.39 -14.76
C ARG A 699 4.01 -37.47 -14.35
N PRO A 700 4.33 -37.55 -13.04
CA PRO A 700 5.69 -37.44 -12.53
C PRO A 700 6.66 -38.49 -13.07
N THR A 701 6.16 -39.67 -13.47
CA THR A 701 6.98 -40.76 -14.00
C THR A 701 7.25 -40.69 -15.51
N LYS A 702 6.67 -39.71 -16.21
CA LYS A 702 6.88 -39.53 -17.66
C LYS A 702 8.34 -39.11 -17.91
N PRO A 703 9.07 -39.77 -18.83
CA PRO A 703 10.38 -39.33 -19.28
C PRO A 703 10.38 -37.89 -19.79
N GLU A 704 11.36 -37.10 -19.36
CA GLU A 704 11.62 -35.78 -19.91
C GLU A 704 12.41 -35.86 -21.20
N THR A 705 12.05 -35.04 -22.18
CA THR A 705 12.82 -34.90 -23.41
C THR A 705 13.70 -33.66 -23.39
N ARG A 706 14.76 -33.64 -24.21
CA ARG A 706 15.69 -32.51 -24.29
C ARG A 706 15.01 -31.19 -24.66
N GLN A 707 13.90 -31.21 -25.39
CA GLN A 707 13.12 -30.01 -25.71
C GLN A 707 12.24 -29.53 -24.54
N ASP A 708 11.76 -30.45 -23.71
CA ASP A 708 10.85 -30.15 -22.61
C ASP A 708 11.65 -29.43 -21.52
N VAL A 709 12.83 -29.95 -21.18
CA VAL A 709 13.80 -29.30 -20.28
C VAL A 709 14.29 -27.96 -20.82
N ALA A 710 14.54 -27.84 -22.13
CA ALA A 710 14.93 -26.54 -22.71
C ALA A 710 13.84 -25.48 -22.50
N THR A 711 12.59 -25.86 -22.74
CA THR A 711 11.43 -24.96 -22.57
C THR A 711 11.24 -24.57 -21.11
N LEU A 712 11.39 -25.53 -20.18
CA LEU A 712 11.29 -25.29 -18.75
C LEU A 712 12.41 -24.35 -18.26
N LEU A 713 13.67 -24.58 -18.64
CA LEU A 713 14.79 -23.72 -18.24
C LEU A 713 14.70 -22.30 -18.82
N TYR A 714 14.17 -22.16 -20.04
CA TYR A 714 13.92 -20.84 -20.64
C TYR A 714 12.90 -20.03 -19.83
N ARG A 715 11.85 -20.69 -19.31
CA ARG A 715 10.86 -20.04 -18.41
C ARG A 715 11.45 -19.76 -17.03
N TYR A 716 12.16 -20.73 -16.47
CA TYR A 716 12.80 -20.63 -15.16
C TYR A 716 13.77 -19.44 -15.10
N ALA A 717 14.55 -19.22 -16.16
CA ALA A 717 15.48 -18.10 -16.25
C ALA A 717 14.81 -16.76 -16.61
N ASP A 718 13.48 -16.71 -16.71
CA ASP A 718 12.68 -15.60 -17.24
C ASP A 718 13.30 -14.98 -18.51
N ALA A 719 13.73 -15.86 -19.43
CA ALA A 719 14.51 -15.44 -20.58
C ALA A 719 13.63 -14.67 -21.59
N THR A 720 14.04 -13.46 -21.92
CA THR A 720 13.39 -12.62 -22.95
C THR A 720 14.10 -12.68 -24.30
N TRP A 721 15.26 -13.37 -24.37
CA TRP A 721 16.08 -13.44 -25.56
C TRP A 721 15.42 -14.23 -26.70
N VAL A 722 15.45 -13.67 -27.91
CA VAL A 722 14.92 -14.32 -29.11
C VAL A 722 15.97 -14.46 -30.23
N PRO A 723 15.96 -15.56 -31.01
CA PRO A 723 16.97 -15.80 -32.03
C PRO A 723 16.90 -14.82 -33.21
N THR A 724 17.94 -14.01 -33.41
CA THR A 724 18.07 -13.09 -34.57
C THR A 724 18.79 -13.70 -35.76
N ALA A 725 19.46 -14.85 -35.56
CA ALA A 725 20.26 -15.51 -36.59
C ALA A 725 19.41 -15.95 -37.81
N LYS A 726 19.98 -15.78 -39.00
CA LYS A 726 19.30 -16.17 -40.26
C LYS A 726 19.18 -17.69 -40.41
N ARG A 727 20.07 -18.47 -39.80
CA ARG A 727 20.07 -19.94 -39.83
C ARG A 727 20.02 -20.49 -38.41
N PRO A 728 19.21 -21.54 -38.16
CA PRO A 728 19.24 -22.28 -36.88
C PRO A 728 20.63 -22.83 -36.58
N THR A 729 20.97 -22.92 -35.30
CA THR A 729 22.19 -23.55 -34.79
C THR A 729 22.19 -25.05 -35.08
N PHE A 730 21.05 -25.72 -34.86
CA PHE A 730 20.91 -27.16 -35.06
C PHE A 730 20.01 -27.50 -36.26
N ARG A 731 20.44 -28.46 -37.09
CA ARG A 731 19.73 -28.80 -38.34
C ARG A 731 18.36 -29.43 -38.11
N ASP A 732 18.19 -30.13 -36.99
CA ASP A 732 16.96 -30.83 -36.60
C ASP A 732 16.00 -29.97 -35.76
N VAL A 733 16.32 -28.69 -35.55
CA VAL A 733 15.47 -27.71 -34.85
C VAL A 733 15.17 -26.53 -35.79
N PRO A 734 14.28 -26.70 -36.79
CA PRO A 734 13.92 -25.60 -37.70
C PRO A 734 13.16 -24.48 -36.96
N LYS A 735 13.14 -23.26 -37.51
CA LYS A 735 12.45 -22.08 -36.91
C LYS A 735 10.98 -22.27 -36.50
N LYS A 736 10.30 -23.26 -37.10
CA LYS A 736 8.90 -23.61 -36.81
C LYS A 736 8.75 -24.64 -35.70
N HIS A 737 9.85 -25.16 -35.16
CA HIS A 737 9.82 -26.12 -34.05
C HIS A 737 9.32 -25.41 -32.79
N ALA A 738 8.45 -26.06 -32.01
CA ALA A 738 7.83 -25.45 -30.83
C ALA A 738 8.86 -24.95 -29.80
N ALA A 739 9.93 -25.72 -29.58
CA ALA A 739 11.03 -25.36 -28.68
C ALA A 739 12.18 -24.58 -29.37
N TYR A 740 11.97 -24.01 -30.56
CA TYR A 740 13.04 -23.33 -31.31
C TYR A 740 13.71 -22.22 -30.50
N THR A 741 12.92 -21.30 -29.93
CA THR A 741 13.44 -20.17 -29.14
C THR A 741 14.27 -20.65 -27.95
N ALA A 742 13.71 -21.56 -27.15
CA ALA A 742 14.37 -22.08 -25.96
C ALA A 742 15.68 -22.82 -26.27
N ILE A 743 15.71 -23.64 -27.33
CA ILE A 743 16.91 -24.39 -27.71
C ILE A 743 18.00 -23.47 -28.27
N GLU A 744 17.62 -22.45 -29.05
CA GLU A 744 18.59 -21.45 -29.53
C GLU A 744 19.09 -20.56 -28.39
N TRP A 745 18.28 -20.31 -27.36
CA TRP A 745 18.70 -19.59 -26.16
C TRP A 745 19.75 -20.40 -25.39
N LEU A 746 19.51 -21.70 -25.16
CA LEU A 746 20.52 -22.58 -24.57
C LEU A 746 21.84 -22.54 -25.35
N ALA A 747 21.78 -22.49 -26.69
CA ALA A 747 22.97 -22.39 -27.52
C ALA A 747 23.65 -21.01 -27.40
N HIS A 748 22.88 -19.93 -27.29
CA HIS A 748 23.39 -18.57 -27.11
C HIS A 748 24.13 -18.39 -25.79
N GLU A 749 23.55 -18.90 -24.71
CA GLU A 749 24.11 -18.86 -23.35
C GLU A 749 25.23 -19.90 -23.12
N GLY A 750 25.57 -20.71 -24.13
CA GLY A 750 26.62 -21.72 -24.01
C GLY A 750 26.26 -22.92 -23.13
N LEU A 751 24.97 -23.11 -22.82
CA LEU A 751 24.45 -24.18 -21.97
C LEU A 751 24.46 -25.55 -22.65
N VAL A 752 24.63 -25.60 -23.98
CA VAL A 752 24.67 -26.84 -24.77
C VAL A 752 25.85 -26.83 -25.76
N ASP A 753 26.33 -28.00 -26.16
CA ASP A 753 27.41 -28.12 -27.15
C ASP A 753 26.92 -27.80 -28.57
N THR A 754 27.39 -26.67 -29.11
CA THR A 754 27.06 -26.20 -30.47
C THR A 754 28.03 -26.72 -31.54
N THR A 755 29.02 -27.55 -31.19
CA THR A 755 29.94 -28.15 -32.18
C THR A 755 29.30 -29.30 -32.95
N LEU A 756 28.22 -29.88 -32.41
CA LEU A 756 27.42 -30.91 -33.07
C LEU A 756 26.34 -30.29 -33.98
N PRO A 757 26.09 -30.87 -35.17
CA PRO A 757 25.14 -30.30 -36.13
C PRO A 757 23.65 -30.59 -35.80
N VAL A 758 23.37 -31.30 -34.69
CA VAL A 758 22.03 -31.76 -34.29
C VAL A 758 21.84 -31.68 -32.77
N TYR A 759 20.62 -31.36 -32.31
CA TYR A 759 20.25 -31.23 -30.90
C TYR A 759 19.54 -32.46 -30.32
N LEU A 760 18.83 -33.21 -31.18
CA LEU A 760 17.97 -34.35 -30.83
C LEU A 760 16.83 -33.98 -29.86
N PRO A 761 15.94 -33.04 -30.20
CA PRO A 761 14.95 -32.47 -29.27
C PRO A 761 14.05 -33.52 -28.59
N LYS A 762 13.68 -34.58 -29.31
CA LYS A 762 12.78 -35.63 -28.80
C LYS A 762 13.50 -36.77 -28.07
N ALA A 763 14.82 -36.74 -27.97
CA ALA A 763 15.55 -37.77 -27.22
C ALA A 763 15.29 -37.57 -25.71
N PRO A 764 15.13 -38.65 -24.94
CA PRO A 764 15.09 -38.57 -23.49
C PRO A 764 16.33 -37.90 -22.91
N LEU A 765 16.18 -37.12 -21.85
CA LEU A 765 17.29 -36.58 -21.10
C LEU A 765 17.82 -37.64 -20.12
N ASP A 766 19.13 -37.88 -20.14
CA ASP A 766 19.80 -38.70 -19.13
C ASP A 766 20.38 -37.84 -17.99
N ARG A 767 20.66 -38.47 -16.85
CA ARG A 767 21.15 -37.77 -15.65
C ARG A 767 22.46 -37.04 -15.86
N SER A 768 23.37 -37.56 -16.69
CA SER A 768 24.65 -36.88 -16.95
C SER A 768 24.48 -35.62 -17.80
N SER A 769 23.57 -35.66 -18.78
CA SER A 769 23.17 -34.48 -19.55
C SER A 769 22.43 -33.44 -18.69
N ALA A 770 21.60 -33.87 -17.73
CA ALA A 770 20.95 -32.97 -16.77
C ALA A 770 21.96 -32.27 -15.86
N ALA A 771 22.96 -33.01 -15.36
CA ALA A 771 24.05 -32.45 -14.56
C ALA A 771 24.84 -31.39 -15.35
N GLU A 772 25.18 -31.68 -16.61
CA GLU A 772 25.88 -30.72 -17.47
C GLU A 772 25.08 -29.42 -17.69
N LEU A 773 23.79 -29.53 -18.00
CA LEU A 773 22.92 -28.37 -18.23
C LEU A 773 22.85 -27.46 -17.00
N LEU A 774 22.58 -28.03 -15.83
CA LEU A 774 22.48 -27.27 -14.57
C LEU A 774 23.83 -26.72 -14.13
N TRP A 775 24.92 -27.43 -14.37
CA TRP A 775 26.28 -26.96 -14.08
C TRP A 775 26.66 -25.74 -14.92
N ARG A 776 26.39 -25.79 -16.23
CA ARG A 776 26.62 -24.64 -17.12
C ARG A 776 25.69 -23.47 -16.75
N LEU A 777 24.44 -23.75 -16.39
CA LEU A 777 23.51 -22.72 -15.94
C LEU A 777 24.01 -22.02 -14.66
N ALA A 778 24.73 -22.75 -13.80
CA ALA A 778 25.37 -22.21 -12.61
C ALA A 778 26.68 -21.45 -12.88
N GLY A 779 27.08 -21.24 -14.14
CA GLY A 779 28.34 -20.58 -14.51
C GLY A 779 29.55 -21.51 -14.52
N SER A 780 29.34 -22.83 -14.59
CA SER A 780 30.41 -23.85 -14.64
C SER A 780 31.41 -23.80 -13.47
N PRO A 781 30.95 -23.77 -12.21
CA PRO A 781 31.83 -23.75 -11.03
C PRO A 781 32.71 -25.01 -10.94
N GLU A 782 33.95 -24.86 -10.47
CA GLU A 782 34.85 -25.99 -10.28
C GLU A 782 34.53 -26.72 -8.95
N PRO A 783 34.32 -28.05 -8.95
CA PRO A 783 34.07 -28.82 -7.74
C PRO A 783 35.34 -28.95 -6.87
N ALA A 784 35.16 -29.10 -5.54
CA ALA A 784 36.25 -29.20 -4.58
C ALA A 784 37.10 -30.48 -4.74
N ALA A 785 36.50 -31.57 -5.20
CA ALA A 785 37.20 -32.82 -5.50
C ALA A 785 36.57 -33.58 -6.68
N PRO A 786 37.37 -34.29 -7.48
CA PRO A 786 36.82 -35.22 -8.47
C PRO A 786 36.22 -36.44 -7.76
N GLU A 787 34.90 -36.60 -7.80
CA GLU A 787 34.23 -37.80 -7.31
C GLU A 787 34.51 -39.03 -8.18
N ALA A 788 34.63 -40.21 -7.54
CA ALA A 788 34.98 -41.46 -8.20
C ALA A 788 33.80 -42.45 -8.20
N PHE A 789 32.78 -42.19 -9.01
CA PHE A 789 31.75 -43.20 -9.30
C PHE A 789 32.27 -44.28 -10.24
N THR A 790 31.88 -45.53 -9.99
CA THR A 790 32.30 -46.68 -10.83
C THR A 790 31.77 -46.62 -12.26
N ASP A 791 30.68 -45.88 -12.50
CA ASP A 791 30.07 -45.65 -13.80
C ASP A 791 30.41 -44.28 -14.41
N VAL A 792 31.33 -43.53 -13.80
CA VAL A 792 31.88 -42.27 -14.32
C VAL A 792 33.39 -42.43 -14.49
N PRO A 793 33.86 -42.95 -15.64
CA PRO A 793 35.29 -43.03 -15.92
C PRO A 793 35.95 -41.65 -15.91
N SER A 794 37.25 -41.57 -15.63
CA SER A 794 38.01 -40.31 -15.62
C SER A 794 38.00 -39.53 -16.94
N TRP A 795 37.62 -40.17 -18.05
CA TRP A 795 37.45 -39.55 -19.37
C TRP A 795 36.00 -39.17 -19.69
N HIS A 796 35.05 -39.37 -18.77
CA HIS A 796 33.64 -39.05 -19.00
C HIS A 796 33.50 -37.54 -19.30
N PRO A 797 32.84 -37.15 -20.41
CA PRO A 797 32.83 -35.76 -20.87
C PRO A 797 32.17 -34.80 -19.86
N TYR A 798 31.29 -35.32 -19.01
CA TYR A 798 30.58 -34.55 -17.98
C TYR A 798 31.07 -34.83 -16.56
N GLY A 799 32.28 -35.39 -16.40
CA GLY A 799 32.83 -35.75 -15.08
C GLY A 799 32.83 -34.60 -14.07
N THR A 800 33.25 -33.40 -14.49
CA THR A 800 33.25 -32.18 -13.66
C THR A 800 31.84 -31.77 -13.24
N ALA A 801 30.89 -31.74 -14.18
CA ALA A 801 29.51 -31.38 -13.91
C ALA A 801 28.82 -32.39 -12.97
N ILE A 802 29.16 -33.68 -13.11
CA ILE A 802 28.66 -34.74 -12.22
C ILE A 802 29.19 -34.55 -10.80
N ALA A 803 30.49 -34.34 -10.64
CA ALA A 803 31.10 -34.11 -9.34
C ALA A 803 30.49 -32.88 -8.64
N TRP A 804 30.34 -31.78 -9.37
CA TRP A 804 29.70 -30.58 -8.84
C TRP A 804 28.22 -30.83 -8.46
N ALA A 805 27.44 -31.47 -9.33
CA ALA A 805 26.00 -31.65 -9.08
C ALA A 805 25.72 -32.58 -7.88
N THR A 806 26.64 -33.48 -7.57
CA THR A 806 26.60 -34.31 -6.37
C THR A 806 27.11 -33.54 -5.15
N GLU A 807 28.23 -32.82 -5.25
CA GLU A 807 28.78 -31.98 -4.17
C GLU A 807 27.75 -30.97 -3.65
N THR A 808 27.02 -30.31 -4.55
CA THR A 808 25.98 -29.34 -4.18
C THR A 808 24.64 -29.99 -3.84
N GLY A 809 24.54 -31.32 -3.87
CA GLY A 809 23.31 -32.04 -3.56
C GLY A 809 22.16 -31.83 -4.54
N ILE A 810 22.38 -31.28 -5.74
CA ILE A 810 21.33 -31.03 -6.74
C ILE A 810 20.87 -32.35 -7.37
N ILE A 811 21.81 -33.27 -7.63
CA ILE A 811 21.50 -34.60 -8.15
C ILE A 811 22.08 -35.64 -7.19
N VAL A 812 21.20 -36.28 -6.41
CA VAL A 812 21.59 -37.38 -5.53
C VAL A 812 21.98 -38.60 -6.38
N PRO A 813 23.18 -39.19 -6.21
CA PRO A 813 23.61 -40.42 -6.88
C PRO A 813 22.65 -41.58 -6.65
N THR A 814 22.60 -42.54 -7.58
CA THR A 814 21.74 -43.72 -7.42
C THR A 814 22.20 -44.67 -6.31
N SER A 815 23.48 -44.60 -5.92
CA SER A 815 24.05 -45.23 -4.73
C SER A 815 25.40 -44.60 -4.41
N ALA A 816 25.99 -44.96 -3.26
CA ALA A 816 27.32 -44.51 -2.83
C ALA A 816 28.47 -44.81 -3.83
N THR A 817 28.25 -45.65 -4.86
CA THR A 817 29.29 -46.01 -5.84
C THR A 817 28.86 -45.81 -7.30
N LYS A 818 27.64 -45.33 -7.55
CA LYS A 818 27.09 -45.14 -8.90
C LYS A 818 26.25 -43.87 -9.04
N PHE A 819 26.59 -43.05 -10.02
CA PHE A 819 25.83 -41.85 -10.35
C PHE A 819 24.55 -42.16 -11.13
N GLY A 820 24.58 -43.17 -12.00
CA GLY A 820 23.50 -43.56 -12.89
C GLY A 820 23.47 -42.77 -14.21
N VAL A 821 24.63 -42.53 -14.82
CA VAL A 821 24.83 -41.59 -15.95
C VAL A 821 23.80 -41.70 -17.09
N LEU A 822 23.40 -42.91 -17.50
CA LEU A 822 22.47 -43.13 -18.62
C LEU A 822 21.00 -43.32 -18.20
N LYS A 823 20.69 -43.22 -16.90
CA LYS A 823 19.30 -43.37 -16.44
C LYS A 823 18.49 -42.16 -16.91
N VAL A 824 17.36 -42.44 -17.54
CA VAL A 824 16.41 -41.43 -18.02
C VAL A 824 15.86 -40.63 -16.85
N VAL A 825 15.80 -39.32 -17.01
CA VAL A 825 15.21 -38.37 -16.07
C VAL A 825 13.71 -38.27 -16.34
N THR A 826 12.91 -38.39 -15.29
CA THR A 826 11.45 -38.19 -15.35
C THR A 826 11.06 -36.74 -15.00
N ARG A 827 9.82 -36.35 -15.28
CA ARG A 827 9.27 -35.03 -14.91
C ARG A 827 9.48 -34.73 -13.42
N GLY A 828 9.14 -35.70 -12.57
CA GLY A 828 9.32 -35.57 -11.12
C GLY A 828 10.79 -35.50 -10.72
N ASP A 829 11.67 -36.28 -11.35
CA ASP A 829 13.12 -36.20 -11.07
C ASP A 829 13.68 -34.81 -11.41
N PHE A 830 13.31 -34.24 -12.57
CA PHE A 830 13.80 -32.92 -12.98
C PHE A 830 13.20 -31.80 -12.14
N ALA A 831 11.94 -31.93 -11.70
CA ALA A 831 11.33 -31.03 -10.70
C ALA A 831 12.19 -30.97 -9.44
N GLY A 832 12.55 -32.14 -8.89
CA GLY A 832 13.41 -32.21 -7.71
C GLY A 832 14.85 -31.74 -7.93
N TYR A 833 15.36 -31.74 -9.17
CA TYR A 833 16.68 -31.14 -9.46
C TYR A 833 16.61 -29.62 -9.54
N LEU A 834 15.56 -29.08 -10.17
CA LEU A 834 15.41 -27.64 -10.37
C LEU A 834 15.02 -26.94 -9.07
N ASP A 835 14.14 -27.55 -8.26
CA ASP A 835 13.78 -27.07 -6.93
C ASP A 835 15.03 -26.95 -6.02
N ARG A 836 15.86 -27.99 -5.98
CA ARG A 836 17.15 -27.95 -5.26
C ARG A 836 18.19 -27.04 -5.89
N TYR A 837 18.10 -26.78 -7.20
CA TYR A 837 18.94 -25.80 -7.88
C TYR A 837 18.58 -24.38 -7.42
N ASP A 838 17.28 -24.09 -7.32
CA ASP A 838 16.74 -22.79 -6.96
C ASP A 838 16.96 -22.48 -5.48
N HIS A 839 16.62 -23.45 -4.63
CA HIS A 839 16.83 -23.39 -3.19
C HIS A 839 18.23 -23.80 -2.76
N ARG A 840 19.24 -23.66 -3.64
CA ARG A 840 20.63 -23.87 -3.24
C ARG A 840 20.93 -22.98 -2.04
N PRO A 841 21.21 -23.53 -0.86
CA PRO A 841 21.75 -22.72 0.21
C PRO A 841 23.11 -22.23 -0.28
N THR A 842 23.35 -20.93 -0.23
CA THR A 842 24.73 -20.44 -0.12
C THR A 842 25.40 -21.24 0.99
N PRO A 843 26.61 -21.82 0.79
CA PRO A 843 27.30 -22.53 1.85
C PRO A 843 27.32 -21.65 3.09
N LEU A 844 26.83 -22.16 4.21
CA LEU A 844 26.82 -21.39 5.45
C LEU A 844 28.29 -21.13 5.82
N GLU A 845 28.65 -19.86 6.01
CA GLU A 845 30.03 -19.49 6.38
C GLU A 845 30.48 -20.30 7.61
N PRO A 846 31.66 -20.94 7.59
CA PRO A 846 32.13 -21.76 8.70
C PRO A 846 32.18 -20.96 10.01
N VAL A 847 31.71 -21.57 11.09
CA VAL A 847 31.69 -20.96 12.43
C VAL A 847 32.74 -21.62 13.28
N VAL A 848 33.75 -20.86 13.71
CA VAL A 848 34.72 -21.31 14.69
C VAL A 848 34.01 -21.44 16.05
N LEU A 849 33.82 -22.68 16.50
CA LEU A 849 33.17 -22.96 17.78
C LEU A 849 34.16 -22.85 18.95
N SER A 850 35.44 -23.14 18.72
CA SER A 850 36.53 -22.95 19.68
C SER A 850 37.86 -22.77 18.95
N ASP A 851 38.67 -21.80 19.37
CA ASP A 851 40.04 -21.55 18.87
C ASP A 851 41.10 -21.68 19.97
N PHE A 852 40.66 -21.96 21.20
CA PHE A 852 41.43 -22.13 22.43
C PHE A 852 42.41 -21.00 22.79
N THR A 853 42.34 -19.84 22.12
CA THR A 853 43.18 -18.67 22.37
C THR A 853 42.92 -18.08 23.76
N ASP A 854 41.67 -18.16 24.21
CA ASP A 854 41.19 -17.66 25.51
C ASP A 854 41.01 -18.78 26.56
N GLY A 855 41.83 -19.83 26.49
CA GLY A 855 41.82 -20.92 27.46
C GLY A 855 40.97 -22.11 27.00
N VAL A 856 40.35 -22.84 27.95
CA VAL A 856 39.64 -24.10 27.63
C VAL A 856 38.26 -23.90 27.00
N GLN A 857 37.75 -22.66 26.95
CA GLN A 857 36.49 -22.29 26.27
C GLN A 857 35.29 -23.19 26.60
N GLY A 858 35.17 -23.60 27.88
CA GLY A 858 34.05 -24.40 28.37
C GLY A 858 34.17 -25.90 28.13
N TRP A 859 35.24 -26.37 27.48
CA TRP A 859 35.52 -27.79 27.33
C TRP A 859 35.77 -28.45 28.68
N GLY A 860 35.21 -29.64 28.85
CA GLY A 860 35.36 -30.45 30.06
C GLY A 860 35.12 -31.93 29.80
N PRO A 861 35.69 -32.82 30.63
CA PRO A 861 35.40 -34.25 30.56
C PRO A 861 33.98 -34.56 31.05
N ILE A 862 33.30 -35.48 30.38
CA ILE A 862 32.15 -36.20 30.91
C ILE A 862 32.68 -37.52 31.49
N GLY A 863 33.06 -37.47 32.77
CA GLY A 863 33.65 -38.62 33.49
C GLY A 863 35.12 -38.42 33.84
N GLU A 864 35.93 -39.48 33.69
CA GLU A 864 37.35 -39.47 34.05
C GLU A 864 38.22 -38.89 32.93
N GLY A 865 38.99 -37.85 33.25
CA GLY A 865 39.90 -37.20 32.31
C GLY A 865 40.28 -35.80 32.78
N THR A 866 41.13 -35.13 31.99
CA THR A 866 41.55 -33.74 32.24
C THR A 866 41.54 -32.94 30.96
N VAL A 867 41.29 -31.63 31.09
CA VAL A 867 41.43 -30.66 30.01
C VAL A 867 42.25 -29.48 30.52
N SER A 868 43.13 -28.96 29.69
CA SER A 868 43.91 -27.76 29.98
C SER A 868 44.23 -27.06 28.67
N SER A 869 44.31 -25.73 28.67
CA SER A 869 44.71 -24.97 27.48
C SER A 869 46.04 -24.28 27.73
N THR A 870 46.91 -24.26 26.72
CA THR A 870 48.20 -23.54 26.75
C THR A 870 48.57 -23.12 25.33
N GLY A 871 48.85 -21.83 25.14
CA GLY A 871 49.36 -21.30 23.87
C GLY A 871 48.39 -21.40 22.69
N GLY A 872 47.08 -21.29 22.94
CA GLY A 872 46.06 -21.35 21.87
C GLY A 872 45.63 -22.77 21.49
N THR A 873 45.96 -23.79 22.30
CA THR A 873 45.57 -25.19 22.03
C THR A 873 44.91 -25.81 23.25
N LEU A 874 44.02 -26.79 23.03
CA LEU A 874 43.39 -27.58 24.08
C LEU A 874 44.08 -28.94 24.21
N THR A 875 44.70 -29.19 25.37
CA THR A 875 45.20 -30.52 25.75
C THR A 875 44.12 -31.30 26.49
N ILE A 876 43.73 -32.44 25.92
CA ILE A 876 42.84 -33.44 26.48
C ILE A 876 43.68 -34.63 26.99
N GLY A 877 43.54 -34.94 28.27
CA GLY A 877 44.10 -36.14 28.89
C GLY A 877 42.99 -37.15 29.19
N ALA A 878 42.78 -38.11 28.30
CA ALA A 878 41.81 -39.18 28.45
C ALA A 878 42.41 -40.34 29.26
N ALA A 879 41.83 -40.60 30.45
CA ALA A 879 42.41 -41.54 31.41
C ALA A 879 41.82 -42.96 31.33
N SER A 880 40.59 -43.09 30.85
CA SER A 880 39.86 -44.36 30.77
C SER A 880 40.43 -45.27 29.67
N PRO A 881 40.70 -46.57 29.94
CA PRO A 881 41.10 -47.54 28.91
C PRO A 881 40.08 -47.67 27.77
N ASP A 882 38.81 -47.42 28.06
CA ASP A 882 37.69 -47.49 27.12
C ASP A 882 37.36 -46.11 26.51
N GLY A 883 38.26 -45.13 26.65
CA GLY A 883 38.08 -43.75 26.18
C GLY A 883 37.09 -42.93 27.00
N GLY A 884 36.92 -41.66 26.64
CA GLY A 884 36.07 -40.69 27.33
C GLY A 884 35.53 -39.61 26.40
N TRP A 885 34.44 -38.97 26.84
CA TRP A 885 33.78 -37.88 26.12
C TRP A 885 34.21 -36.53 26.68
N PHE A 886 34.48 -35.58 25.80
CA PHE A 886 34.92 -34.24 26.14
C PHE A 886 34.11 -33.25 25.32
N GLY A 887 33.54 -32.24 25.95
CA GLY A 887 32.61 -31.36 25.24
C GLY A 887 32.32 -30.06 25.96
N PHE A 888 31.56 -29.21 25.28
CA PHE A 888 31.17 -27.88 25.73
C PHE A 888 29.82 -27.48 25.13
N GLY A 889 29.27 -26.36 25.61
CA GLY A 889 28.10 -25.72 24.99
C GLY A 889 28.55 -24.71 23.93
N PRO A 890 28.18 -24.86 22.65
CA PRO A 890 28.58 -23.95 21.59
C PRO A 890 27.92 -22.57 21.73
N SER A 891 28.54 -21.54 21.14
CA SER A 891 28.01 -20.17 21.11
C SER A 891 26.82 -19.98 20.17
N VAL A 892 26.68 -20.86 19.17
CA VAL A 892 25.56 -20.90 18.22
C VAL A 892 24.73 -22.15 18.49
N GLY A 893 23.42 -21.98 18.70
CA GLY A 893 22.48 -23.06 19.02
C GLY A 893 21.73 -23.63 17.82
N ASP A 894 21.62 -22.89 16.72
CA ASP A 894 20.98 -23.36 15.48
C ASP A 894 22.03 -23.84 14.48
N TRP A 895 22.03 -25.15 14.23
CA TRP A 895 22.93 -25.83 13.32
C TRP A 895 22.18 -26.35 12.08
N THR A 896 20.97 -25.84 11.82
CA THR A 896 20.17 -26.24 10.66
C THR A 896 20.94 -25.93 9.37
N GLY A 897 21.05 -26.94 8.50
CA GLY A 897 21.79 -26.84 7.24
C GLY A 897 23.31 -27.02 7.34
N ARG A 898 23.87 -27.25 8.54
CA ARG A 898 25.28 -27.60 8.76
C ARG A 898 25.50 -29.10 8.61
N THR A 899 26.58 -29.52 7.98
CA THR A 899 26.80 -30.94 7.62
C THR A 899 28.01 -31.56 8.30
N GLN A 900 28.95 -30.76 8.81
CA GLN A 900 30.17 -31.31 9.41
C GLN A 900 30.75 -30.44 10.52
N VAL A 901 31.47 -31.09 11.43
CA VAL A 901 32.35 -30.44 12.40
C VAL A 901 33.78 -30.89 12.12
N THR A 902 34.70 -29.94 11.95
CA THR A 902 36.12 -30.21 11.79
C THR A 902 36.90 -29.75 13.02
N PHE A 903 38.05 -30.37 13.26
CA PHE A 903 39.00 -29.92 14.28
C PHE A 903 40.43 -30.34 13.95
N ASP A 904 41.37 -29.48 14.28
CA ASP A 904 42.79 -29.69 14.05
C ASP A 904 43.47 -30.42 15.22
N VAL A 905 44.25 -31.46 14.92
CA VAL A 905 45.00 -32.25 15.90
C VAL A 905 46.48 -31.90 15.81
N VAL A 906 46.97 -31.13 16.78
CA VAL A 906 48.36 -30.69 16.89
C VAL A 906 49.28 -31.83 17.35
N SER A 907 48.82 -32.66 18.29
CA SER A 907 49.54 -33.87 18.71
C SER A 907 48.62 -34.89 19.33
N THR A 908 48.96 -36.17 19.22
CA THR A 908 48.12 -37.26 19.74
C THR A 908 48.92 -38.53 20.01
N THR A 909 48.48 -39.33 20.98
CA THR A 909 48.98 -40.70 21.21
C THR A 909 48.26 -41.76 20.37
N GLY A 910 47.28 -41.36 19.56
CA GLY A 910 46.43 -42.23 18.74
C GLY A 910 45.02 -42.38 19.32
N PHE A 911 43.99 -42.16 18.50
CA PHE A 911 42.58 -42.26 18.90
C PHE A 911 41.66 -42.53 17.71
N ASP A 912 40.48 -43.09 17.98
CA ASP A 912 39.30 -43.05 17.13
C ASP A 912 38.31 -42.04 17.74
N THR A 913 37.46 -41.43 16.91
CA THR A 913 36.59 -40.34 17.35
C THR A 913 35.25 -40.32 16.64
N LYS A 914 34.27 -39.75 17.32
CA LYS A 914 32.92 -39.42 16.86
C LYS A 914 32.38 -38.28 17.70
N ALA A 915 31.31 -37.63 17.24
CA ALA A 915 30.60 -36.64 18.02
C ALA A 915 29.31 -37.20 18.65
N ALA A 916 28.89 -36.56 19.73
CA ALA A 916 27.56 -36.68 20.30
C ALA A 916 26.99 -35.29 20.59
N LEU A 917 25.88 -34.94 19.94
CA LEU A 917 25.14 -33.72 20.16
C LEU A 917 24.06 -33.94 21.23
N GLN A 918 23.85 -32.94 22.09
CA GLN A 918 22.65 -32.85 22.93
C GLN A 918 21.70 -31.85 22.30
N VAL A 919 20.55 -32.30 21.80
CA VAL A 919 19.64 -31.49 20.99
C VAL A 919 18.22 -31.42 21.54
N GLY A 920 17.52 -30.34 21.22
CA GLY A 920 16.13 -30.11 21.56
C GLY A 920 15.87 -29.84 23.04
N SER A 921 14.61 -29.52 23.35
CA SER A 921 14.15 -29.25 24.72
C SER A 921 14.32 -30.42 25.69
N SER A 922 14.43 -31.65 25.17
CA SER A 922 14.62 -32.87 25.96
C SER A 922 16.09 -33.28 26.15
N TRP A 923 17.06 -32.50 25.63
CA TRP A 923 18.50 -32.79 25.71
C TRP A 923 18.87 -34.19 25.18
N THR A 924 18.27 -34.56 24.05
CA THR A 924 18.44 -35.89 23.43
C THR A 924 19.89 -36.11 23.02
N TRP A 925 20.47 -37.25 23.40
CA TRP A 925 21.86 -37.62 23.05
C TRP A 925 21.91 -38.30 21.67
N CYS A 926 22.54 -37.62 20.71
CA CYS A 926 22.56 -37.97 19.29
C CYS A 926 23.99 -38.18 18.80
N GLU A 927 24.37 -39.41 18.50
CA GLU A 927 25.74 -39.77 18.12
C GLU A 927 25.93 -39.90 16.61
N THR A 928 27.07 -39.42 16.11
CA THR A 928 27.52 -39.63 14.73
C THR A 928 28.18 -41.00 14.57
N ALA A 929 28.44 -41.39 13.31
CA ALA A 929 29.33 -42.50 13.02
C ALA A 929 30.78 -42.21 13.47
N GLN A 930 31.58 -43.28 13.61
CA GLN A 930 33.02 -43.17 13.88
C GLN A 930 33.76 -42.63 12.65
N VAL A 931 34.70 -41.72 12.88
CA VAL A 931 35.55 -41.09 11.85
C VAL A 931 36.69 -42.00 11.41
N GLY A 932 37.18 -42.86 12.31
CA GLY A 932 38.29 -43.78 12.07
C GLY A 932 39.57 -43.36 12.81
N TRP A 933 40.55 -44.28 12.84
CA TRP A 933 41.75 -44.16 13.66
C TRP A 933 42.74 -43.08 13.17
N ILE A 934 43.02 -42.10 14.03
CA ILE A 934 43.99 -41.01 13.85
C ILE A 934 45.25 -41.31 14.67
N ALA A 935 46.38 -41.58 14.00
CA ALA A 935 47.62 -42.03 14.64
C ALA A 935 48.69 -40.93 14.82
N ALA A 936 48.51 -39.76 14.20
CA ALA A 936 49.50 -38.68 14.13
C ALA A 936 48.80 -37.32 14.00
N PRO A 937 49.51 -36.18 14.16
CA PRO A 937 48.94 -34.86 13.90
C PRO A 937 48.31 -34.77 12.51
N THR A 938 47.14 -34.15 12.41
CA THR A 938 46.41 -33.95 11.16
C THR A 938 45.57 -32.69 11.27
N THR A 939 45.42 -31.98 10.17
CA THR A 939 44.45 -30.90 10.03
C THR A 939 43.10 -31.48 9.59
N ASP A 940 42.01 -30.85 9.99
CA ASP A 940 40.63 -31.15 9.61
C ASP A 940 40.19 -32.59 9.84
N VAL A 941 40.20 -33.05 11.10
CA VAL A 941 39.46 -34.28 11.44
C VAL A 941 37.97 -34.01 11.25
N VAL A 942 37.38 -34.59 10.21
CA VAL A 942 35.98 -34.37 9.84
C VAL A 942 35.05 -35.32 10.58
N VAL A 943 34.13 -34.78 11.36
CA VAL A 943 32.97 -35.50 11.89
C VAL A 943 31.74 -35.13 11.05
N ASP A 944 31.21 -36.13 10.35
CA ASP A 944 30.04 -36.01 9.46
C ASP A 944 28.73 -36.04 10.28
N LEU A 945 28.03 -34.91 10.33
CA LEU A 945 26.74 -34.76 11.02
C LEU A 945 25.58 -35.42 10.28
N GLU A 946 25.71 -35.68 8.97
CA GLU A 946 24.67 -36.35 8.19
C GLU A 946 24.52 -37.83 8.58
N THR A 947 25.50 -38.37 9.31
CA THR A 947 25.42 -39.72 9.89
C THR A 947 24.50 -39.82 11.10
N LEU A 948 23.96 -38.70 11.58
CA LEU A 948 22.91 -38.68 12.60
C LEU A 948 21.64 -39.37 12.12
N THR A 949 20.84 -39.89 13.05
CA THR A 949 19.51 -40.39 12.70
C THR A 949 18.60 -39.23 12.24
N ALA A 950 17.62 -39.53 11.39
CA ALA A 950 16.67 -38.52 10.90
C ALA A 950 15.99 -37.72 12.03
N ASP A 951 15.60 -38.40 13.12
CA ASP A 951 15.00 -37.77 14.30
C ASP A 951 15.95 -36.78 15.02
N CYS A 952 17.26 -37.05 14.98
CA CYS A 952 18.29 -36.17 15.53
C CYS A 952 18.60 -35.01 14.57
N GLY A 953 18.66 -35.26 13.26
CA GLY A 953 18.86 -34.24 12.23
C GLY A 953 17.75 -33.17 12.23
N ALA A 954 16.50 -33.58 12.46
CA ALA A 954 15.35 -32.67 12.55
C ALA A 954 15.40 -31.71 13.76
N GLN A 955 16.31 -31.92 14.72
CA GLN A 955 16.42 -31.13 15.94
C GLN A 955 17.67 -30.22 15.97
N LEU A 956 18.38 -30.09 14.85
CA LEU A 956 19.59 -29.25 14.77
C LEU A 956 19.33 -27.75 14.98
N ALA A 957 18.08 -27.29 14.91
CA ALA A 957 17.73 -25.93 15.28
C ALA A 957 17.93 -25.59 16.77
N ASP A 958 18.18 -26.60 17.62
CA ASP A 958 18.34 -26.43 19.07
C ASP A 958 19.46 -27.30 19.68
N VAL A 959 20.70 -27.11 19.22
CA VAL A 959 21.90 -27.76 19.77
C VAL A 959 22.33 -27.10 21.08
N LYS A 960 22.40 -27.90 22.14
CA LYS A 960 22.79 -27.45 23.48
C LYS A 960 24.24 -27.75 23.83
N LYS A 961 24.78 -28.88 23.36
CA LYS A 961 26.18 -29.29 23.56
C LYS A 961 26.69 -30.14 22.40
N ILE A 962 28.00 -30.05 22.17
CA ILE A 962 28.77 -30.99 21.36
C ILE A 962 29.81 -31.70 22.23
N ASN A 963 29.96 -33.00 22.05
CA ASN A 963 30.92 -33.84 22.76
C ASN A 963 31.70 -34.68 21.75
N LEU A 964 33.02 -34.71 21.86
CA LEU A 964 33.92 -35.55 21.07
C LEU A 964 34.46 -36.68 21.92
N TYR A 965 34.54 -37.87 21.33
CA TYR A 965 35.10 -39.05 21.98
C TYR A 965 36.59 -39.18 21.68
N PHE A 966 37.39 -39.51 22.71
CA PHE A 966 38.82 -39.81 22.59
C PHE A 966 39.18 -41.08 23.38
N ASN A 967 40.04 -41.92 22.81
CA ASN A 967 40.62 -43.07 23.51
C ASN A 967 41.64 -42.65 24.59
N ALA A 968 42.10 -43.60 25.42
CA ALA A 968 43.11 -43.35 26.44
C ALA A 968 44.37 -42.72 25.85
N GLY A 969 44.80 -41.57 26.37
CA GLY A 969 45.87 -40.83 25.72
C GLY A 969 45.98 -39.36 26.10
N THR A 970 46.90 -38.69 25.43
CA THR A 970 47.00 -37.23 25.44
C THR A 970 46.85 -36.73 24.02
N HIS A 971 45.89 -35.83 23.82
CA HIS A 971 45.49 -35.27 22.53
C HIS A 971 45.49 -33.75 22.64
N VAL A 972 46.01 -33.06 21.63
CA VAL A 972 46.10 -31.60 21.61
C VAL A 972 45.38 -31.11 20.37
N LEU A 973 44.38 -30.24 20.57
CA LEU A 973 43.56 -29.66 19.51
C LEU A 973 43.89 -28.17 19.31
N ASP A 974 43.85 -27.68 18.08
CA ASP A 974 44.08 -26.25 17.75
C ASP A 974 42.75 -25.48 17.69
N ASP A 975 41.76 -26.03 17.00
CA ASP A 975 40.44 -25.44 16.87
C ASP A 975 39.33 -26.50 16.72
N VAL A 976 38.08 -26.03 16.74
CA VAL A 976 36.89 -26.80 16.37
C VAL A 976 35.96 -25.89 15.58
N VAL A 977 35.62 -26.27 14.35
CA VAL A 977 34.88 -25.45 13.38
C VAL A 977 33.65 -26.19 12.87
N LEU A 978 32.52 -25.49 12.77
CA LEU A 978 31.24 -25.98 12.25
C LEU A 978 31.05 -25.48 10.82
N HIS A 979 30.75 -26.39 9.88
CA HIS A 979 30.53 -26.05 8.47
C HIS A 979 29.11 -26.36 8.03
#